data_AF-A0A963UWK8-F1
#
_entry.id   AF-A0A963UWK8-F1
#
_cell.length_a   1.000
_cell.length_b   1.000
_cell.length_c   1.000
_cell.angle_alpha   90.00
_cell.angle_beta   90.00
_cell.angle_gamma   90.00
#
_symmetry.space_group_name_H-M   'P 1'
#
loop_
_entity.id
_entity.type
_entity.pdbx_description
1 polymer ?
#
loop_
_entity_poly.entity_id
_entity_poly.type
_entity_poly.pdbx_seq_one_letter_code
_entity_poly.pdbx_strand_id
1 'polypeptide(L)'
;MPDLIVSESGQDAPAPPPVPILTAEFARKVTFASHQNDVPVLLELWAENPSDAPLEDLRLSVSADPAIFGAREWSIDRLDAGAKLRIADRRLPLAGGMLDKLTDRLRADVRVALCKGDEVLVEVTDTVEALARNEWGGSSYMPELLAAFVTPNDGFVQKILRDASRILVEGGRNGAINGYQDRSTQRSWELMSAIWAAISAQGLTYALPPASFETTGQKIRLPSDIRHTGLSTCLDTALMFAAAFEQAGLHPVVVFTEGHAFAGAWLQPAWFPTLTVDDPLVVRKAKDLRELVLFETTMATQGHALPFTKAINEANRQIAEEHDAAFIYALDVHQARKRGIQPLSSLAETGDGDATTPTAAPPLDIPPDDLPPFEQPDDLDLSEKTPEERLATWKRSLLDLSRRNRLLNVKPSSTALPIFCPDPGRLEDLLAGGARLRLTPPPEKGPKGSDSDRAQFTLRTGDDWARNHALDALERKEVIANTDPKTLEKAGIDLYRKARADIEEGGSNTLFIALGMLRWTPSGSSSGTDSRAPMILVPVRLERASARSKPVLVRHDDDTVFNLTLLQMLKQDFGIDMPDLAGDLPRDDSGVDVARIWDMVRHRVRNVPGFEVTEDVILGTFSFAKYLMWKDLADRTERLKEAPLVRHLIDTPREP
;
A
#
# COMPACT_ATOMS: atom_id res chain seq x y z
N MET A 1 -1.44 -41.59 -69.90
CA MET A 1 -1.20 -41.36 -68.46
C MET A 1 0.15 -40.65 -68.36
N PRO A 2 0.23 -39.51 -67.67
CA PRO A 2 1.09 -38.41 -68.07
C PRO A 2 2.42 -38.34 -67.31
N ASP A 3 3.39 -37.74 -67.99
CA ASP A 3 4.61 -37.16 -67.42
C ASP A 3 4.27 -36.12 -66.34
N LEU A 4 4.96 -36.20 -65.19
CA LEU A 4 4.94 -35.16 -64.17
C LEU A 4 6.32 -34.53 -64.07
N ILE A 5 6.35 -33.31 -64.60
CA ILE A 5 7.42 -32.32 -64.58
C ILE A 5 7.78 -31.99 -63.13
N VAL A 6 9.07 -32.08 -62.79
CA VAL A 6 9.61 -31.47 -61.57
C VAL A 6 9.84 -30.00 -61.86
N SER A 7 9.00 -29.14 -61.27
CA SER A 7 9.21 -27.69 -61.23
C SER A 7 9.77 -27.30 -59.85
N GLU A 8 11.07 -27.07 -59.76
CA GLU A 8 11.68 -26.30 -58.68
C GLU A 8 11.58 -24.82 -59.03
N SER A 9 10.68 -24.09 -58.38
CA SER A 9 10.80 -22.63 -58.20
C SER A 9 9.80 -22.15 -57.14
N GLY A 10 10.16 -22.34 -55.87
CA GLY A 10 9.57 -21.60 -54.75
C GLY A 10 10.62 -20.62 -54.23
N GLN A 11 10.67 -19.41 -54.79
CA GLN A 11 11.38 -18.30 -54.16
C GLN A 11 10.63 -17.95 -52.88
N ASP A 12 11.27 -18.15 -51.72
CA ASP A 12 10.83 -17.59 -50.45
C ASP A 12 10.70 -16.07 -50.62
N ALA A 13 9.47 -15.57 -50.47
CA ALA A 13 9.26 -14.13 -50.37
C ALA A 13 10.00 -13.62 -49.12
N PRO A 14 10.80 -12.55 -49.21
CA PRO A 14 11.49 -12.01 -48.04
C PRO A 14 10.46 -11.60 -46.99
N ALA A 15 10.70 -12.02 -45.75
CA ALA A 15 9.87 -11.62 -44.61
C ALA A 15 9.75 -10.08 -44.58
N PRO A 16 8.55 -9.53 -44.29
CA PRO A 16 8.39 -8.09 -44.22
C PRO A 16 9.39 -7.50 -43.21
N PRO A 17 9.96 -6.32 -43.50
CA PRO A 17 10.93 -5.70 -42.62
C PRO A 17 10.34 -5.54 -41.21
N PRO A 18 11.13 -5.76 -40.15
CA PRO A 18 10.67 -5.67 -38.78
C PRO A 18 10.17 -4.25 -38.47
N VAL A 19 8.91 -4.16 -38.09
CA VAL A 19 8.20 -2.90 -37.78
C VAL A 19 8.60 -2.43 -36.38
N PRO A 20 8.76 -1.12 -36.13
CA PRO A 20 9.00 -0.59 -34.79
C PRO A 20 7.91 -1.01 -33.81
N ILE A 21 8.28 -1.17 -32.54
CA ILE A 21 7.35 -1.55 -31.46
C ILE A 21 7.11 -0.33 -30.58
N LEU A 22 5.84 0.02 -30.39
CA LEU A 22 5.40 0.99 -29.39
C LEU A 22 4.75 0.27 -28.22
N THR A 23 5.04 0.73 -27.01
CA THR A 23 4.33 0.31 -25.80
C THR A 23 3.95 1.54 -25.02
N ALA A 24 2.65 1.73 -24.78
CA ALA A 24 2.12 2.81 -23.96
C ALA A 24 1.19 2.23 -22.91
N GLU A 25 1.23 2.77 -21.69
CA GLU A 25 0.32 2.40 -20.61
C GLU A 25 -0.38 3.66 -20.12
N PHE A 26 -1.72 3.64 -20.16
CA PHE A 26 -2.55 4.74 -19.71
C PHE A 26 -3.31 4.40 -18.43
N ALA A 27 -3.59 5.44 -17.66
CA ALA A 27 -4.48 5.39 -16.53
C ALA A 27 -5.90 5.11 -17.04
N ARG A 28 -6.54 4.03 -16.57
CA ARG A 28 -7.84 3.54 -17.10
C ARG A 28 -8.98 4.54 -16.97
N LYS A 29 -8.96 5.39 -15.94
CA LYS A 29 -10.03 6.35 -15.64
C LYS A 29 -9.48 7.73 -15.30
N VAL A 30 -10.05 8.80 -15.82
CA VAL A 30 -9.66 10.16 -15.43
C VAL A 30 -10.88 10.92 -14.98
N THR A 31 -10.74 11.80 -13.98
CA THR A 31 -11.83 12.65 -13.49
C THR A 31 -11.32 14.07 -13.25
N PHE A 32 -12.21 15.01 -12.99
CA PHE A 32 -11.82 16.36 -12.58
C PHE A 32 -10.93 16.33 -11.31
N ALA A 33 -11.16 15.39 -10.38
CA ALA A 33 -10.26 15.18 -9.24
C ALA A 33 -8.84 14.78 -9.66
N SER A 34 -8.68 13.99 -10.73
CA SER A 34 -7.38 13.62 -11.30
C SER A 34 -6.64 14.85 -11.84
N HIS A 35 -7.37 15.74 -12.54
CA HIS A 35 -6.82 17.00 -13.03
C HIS A 35 -6.37 17.93 -11.89
N GLN A 36 -7.21 18.13 -10.87
CA GLN A 36 -6.92 19.05 -9.78
C GLN A 36 -5.74 18.58 -8.90
N ASN A 37 -5.54 17.27 -8.81
CA ASN A 37 -4.48 16.66 -8.00
C ASN A 37 -3.28 16.19 -8.84
N ASP A 38 -3.12 16.71 -10.08
CA ASP A 38 -2.01 16.45 -11.01
C ASP A 38 -1.67 14.96 -11.20
N VAL A 39 -2.71 14.13 -11.32
CA VAL A 39 -2.55 12.68 -11.50
C VAL A 39 -2.07 12.36 -12.91
N PRO A 40 -1.00 11.55 -13.07
CA PRO A 40 -0.48 11.20 -14.38
C PRO A 40 -1.44 10.29 -15.16
N VAL A 41 -1.69 10.63 -16.43
CA VAL A 41 -2.54 9.84 -17.34
C VAL A 41 -1.73 8.86 -18.18
N LEU A 42 -0.55 9.28 -18.64
CA LEU A 42 0.39 8.43 -19.36
C LEU A 42 1.42 7.90 -18.37
N LEU A 43 1.34 6.61 -18.05
CA LEU A 43 2.15 5.95 -17.02
C LEU A 43 3.47 5.47 -17.61
N GLU A 44 3.43 4.81 -18.77
CA GLU A 44 4.61 4.32 -19.48
C GLU A 44 4.52 4.62 -20.98
N LEU A 45 5.68 4.87 -21.61
CA LEU A 45 5.80 5.09 -23.05
C LEU A 45 7.21 4.69 -23.52
N TRP A 46 7.25 3.70 -24.40
CA TRP A 46 8.46 3.11 -24.97
C TRP A 46 8.36 3.01 -26.48
N ALA A 47 9.47 3.28 -27.16
CA ALA A 47 9.66 3.01 -28.57
C ALA A 47 10.86 2.08 -28.75
N GLU A 48 10.72 1.04 -29.56
CA GLU A 48 11.76 0.04 -29.83
C GLU A 48 11.93 -0.14 -31.32
N ASN A 49 13.19 -0.19 -31.77
CA ASN A 49 13.54 -0.48 -33.14
C ASN A 49 14.11 -1.90 -33.24
N PRO A 50 13.32 -2.90 -33.62
CA PRO A 50 13.80 -4.28 -33.78
C PRO A 50 14.53 -4.51 -35.11
N SER A 51 14.66 -3.49 -35.98
CA SER A 51 15.32 -3.61 -37.27
C SER A 51 16.84 -3.52 -37.18
N ASP A 52 17.50 -3.98 -38.25
CA ASP A 52 18.96 -3.96 -38.38
C ASP A 52 19.50 -2.59 -38.82
N ALA A 53 18.63 -1.60 -39.04
CA ALA A 53 18.99 -0.25 -39.48
C ALA A 53 18.50 0.81 -38.47
N PRO A 54 19.26 1.91 -38.28
CA PRO A 54 18.78 3.02 -37.47
C PRO A 54 17.58 3.69 -38.12
N LEU A 55 16.63 4.12 -37.29
CA LEU A 55 15.53 4.98 -37.69
C LEU A 55 15.86 6.40 -37.28
N GLU A 56 15.69 7.35 -38.20
CA GLU A 56 16.04 8.76 -38.00
C GLU A 56 14.84 9.64 -38.36
N ASP A 57 14.82 10.84 -37.79
CA ASP A 57 13.77 11.85 -38.00
C ASP A 57 12.35 11.34 -37.66
N LEU A 58 12.23 10.74 -36.48
CA LEU A 58 10.99 10.17 -35.99
C LEU A 58 10.17 11.19 -35.19
N ARG A 59 8.85 11.09 -35.32
CA ARG A 59 7.88 11.82 -34.52
C ARG A 59 6.97 10.85 -33.78
N LEU A 60 6.98 10.90 -32.46
CA LEU A 60 6.03 10.17 -31.63
C LEU A 60 4.91 11.13 -31.21
N SER A 61 3.66 10.77 -31.46
CA SER A 61 2.50 11.59 -31.07
C SER A 61 1.53 10.79 -30.21
N VAL A 62 0.85 11.49 -29.30
CA VAL A 62 -0.28 10.97 -28.53
C VAL A 62 -1.44 11.95 -28.59
N SER A 63 -2.64 11.41 -28.79
CA SER A 63 -3.89 12.16 -28.83
C SER A 63 -5.05 11.32 -28.32
N ALA A 64 -6.15 11.95 -27.91
CA ALA A 64 -7.38 11.29 -27.52
C ALA A 64 -8.59 11.87 -28.26
N ASP A 65 -9.57 11.03 -28.56
CA ASP A 65 -10.88 11.44 -29.08
C ASP A 65 -12.02 10.83 -28.23
N PRO A 66 -12.84 11.65 -27.55
CA PRO A 66 -12.70 13.11 -27.40
C PRO A 66 -11.44 13.50 -26.63
N ALA A 67 -11.01 14.76 -26.80
CA ALA A 67 -9.76 15.30 -26.25
C ALA A 67 -9.79 15.49 -24.72
N ILE A 68 -9.71 14.39 -23.97
CA ILE A 68 -9.68 14.35 -22.50
C ILE A 68 -8.34 14.82 -21.91
N PHE A 69 -7.31 14.93 -22.74
CA PHE A 69 -6.03 15.56 -22.45
C PHE A 69 -5.48 16.26 -23.71
N GLY A 70 -4.56 17.19 -23.52
CA GLY A 70 -3.88 17.86 -24.62
C GLY A 70 -3.01 16.89 -25.43
N ALA A 71 -3.19 16.89 -26.75
CA ALA A 71 -2.33 16.14 -27.66
C ALA A 71 -0.87 16.58 -27.49
N ARG A 72 0.05 15.63 -27.60
CA ARG A 72 1.47 15.87 -27.39
C ARG A 72 2.32 15.16 -28.42
N GLU A 73 3.40 15.80 -28.83
CA GLU A 73 4.38 15.25 -29.76
C GLU A 73 5.78 15.28 -29.14
N TRP A 74 6.59 14.28 -29.48
CA TRP A 74 8.01 14.19 -29.16
C TRP A 74 8.79 13.97 -30.45
N SER A 75 9.85 14.75 -30.64
CA SER A 75 10.83 14.53 -31.70
C SER A 75 11.87 13.53 -31.22
N ILE A 76 12.14 12.50 -32.03
CA ILE A 76 13.16 11.49 -31.79
C ILE A 76 14.12 11.54 -32.98
N ASP A 77 15.26 12.20 -32.79
CA ASP A 77 16.25 12.41 -33.86
C ASP A 77 16.73 11.07 -34.44
N ARG A 78 16.97 10.08 -33.57
CA ARG A 78 17.49 8.78 -33.94
C ARG A 78 17.14 7.68 -32.93
N LEU A 79 16.79 6.51 -33.44
CA LEU A 79 16.58 5.26 -32.69
C LEU A 79 17.40 4.15 -33.35
N ASP A 80 18.52 3.79 -32.74
CA ASP A 80 19.47 2.81 -33.27
C ASP A 80 18.86 1.40 -33.42
N ALA A 81 19.49 0.59 -34.28
CA ALA A 81 19.11 -0.82 -34.47
C ALA A 81 19.16 -1.59 -33.14
N GLY A 82 18.08 -2.30 -32.81
CA GLY A 82 17.90 -3.03 -31.55
C GLY A 82 17.70 -2.17 -30.30
N ALA A 83 17.67 -0.83 -30.42
CA ALA A 83 17.56 0.07 -29.29
C ALA A 83 16.12 0.20 -28.76
N LYS A 84 16.02 0.49 -27.46
CA LYS A 84 14.77 0.83 -26.76
C LYS A 84 14.90 2.20 -26.13
N LEU A 85 13.95 3.08 -26.41
CA LEU A 85 13.88 4.44 -25.89
C LEU A 85 12.67 4.57 -24.95
N ARG A 86 12.92 4.94 -23.70
CA ARG A 86 11.88 5.37 -22.76
C ARG A 86 11.66 6.87 -22.90
N ILE A 87 10.42 7.30 -23.06
CA ILE A 87 10.09 8.73 -23.02
C ILE A 87 9.99 9.15 -21.55
N ALA A 88 10.88 10.04 -21.12
CA ALA A 88 10.95 10.48 -19.72
C ALA A 88 9.84 11.49 -19.37
N ASP A 89 9.66 12.53 -20.17
CA ASP A 89 8.60 13.51 -19.96
C ASP A 89 7.29 13.06 -20.62
N ARG A 90 6.41 12.52 -19.78
CA ARG A 90 5.11 11.94 -20.15
C ARG A 90 3.93 12.80 -19.71
N ARG A 91 4.17 14.06 -19.33
CA ARG A 91 3.12 14.94 -18.83
C ARG A 91 2.08 15.20 -19.92
N LEU A 92 0.83 14.79 -19.69
CA LEU A 92 -0.30 15.10 -20.53
C LEU A 92 -1.27 15.99 -19.73
N PRO A 93 -1.47 17.26 -20.11
CA PRO A 93 -2.37 18.13 -19.39
C PRO A 93 -3.82 17.65 -19.60
N LEU A 94 -4.46 17.20 -18.53
CA LEU A 94 -5.87 16.82 -18.55
C LEU A 94 -6.75 18.01 -18.96
N ALA A 95 -7.81 17.75 -19.72
CA ALA A 95 -8.74 18.77 -20.18
C ALA A 95 -9.70 19.20 -19.06
N GLY A 96 -9.17 19.94 -18.06
CA GLY A 96 -9.90 20.31 -16.85
C GLY A 96 -11.26 20.95 -17.12
N GLY A 97 -11.35 21.88 -18.07
CA GLY A 97 -12.62 22.53 -18.43
C GLY A 97 -13.66 21.62 -19.09
N MET A 98 -13.23 20.51 -19.69
CA MET A 98 -14.12 19.45 -20.18
C MET A 98 -14.57 18.56 -19.02
N LEU A 99 -13.60 18.04 -18.25
CA LEU A 99 -13.85 17.13 -17.12
C LEU A 99 -14.75 17.77 -16.04
N ASP A 100 -14.61 19.07 -15.82
CA ASP A 100 -15.46 19.87 -14.92
C ASP A 100 -16.94 19.85 -15.33
N LYS A 101 -17.22 19.80 -16.65
CA LYS A 101 -18.59 19.89 -17.19
C LYS A 101 -19.23 18.52 -17.45
N LEU A 102 -18.50 17.42 -17.25
CA LEU A 102 -19.02 16.09 -17.49
C LEU A 102 -20.06 15.71 -16.43
N THR A 103 -21.30 15.48 -16.90
CA THR A 103 -22.39 14.95 -16.09
C THR A 103 -22.41 13.42 -16.09
N ASP A 104 -21.89 12.81 -17.14
CA ASP A 104 -21.86 11.36 -17.36
C ASP A 104 -20.47 10.96 -17.86
N ARG A 105 -20.07 9.73 -17.51
CA ARG A 105 -18.82 9.17 -18.01
C ARG A 105 -18.85 9.02 -19.52
N LEU A 106 -17.70 9.21 -20.15
CA LEU A 106 -17.50 8.95 -21.57
C LEU A 106 -16.24 8.13 -21.79
N ARG A 107 -16.21 7.45 -22.93
CA ARG A 107 -15.04 6.72 -23.42
C ARG A 107 -14.24 7.64 -24.34
N ALA A 108 -12.93 7.71 -24.14
CA ALA A 108 -12.01 8.34 -25.06
C ALA A 108 -11.04 7.30 -25.62
N ASP A 109 -10.96 7.25 -26.95
CA ASP A 109 -10.02 6.40 -27.65
C ASP A 109 -8.69 7.17 -27.75
N VAL A 110 -7.63 6.56 -27.22
CA VAL A 110 -6.29 7.12 -27.17
C VAL A 110 -5.48 6.52 -28.30
N ARG A 111 -4.82 7.36 -29.10
CA ARG A 111 -3.97 6.95 -30.21
C ARG A 111 -2.54 7.41 -29.93
N VAL A 112 -1.60 6.47 -30.03
CA VAL A 112 -0.16 6.73 -29.99
C VAL A 112 0.46 6.26 -31.30
N ALA A 113 1.12 7.16 -32.02
CA ALA A 113 1.68 6.85 -33.33
C ALA A 113 3.16 7.26 -33.40
N LEU A 114 3.99 6.39 -33.97
CA LEU A 114 5.36 6.69 -34.33
C LEU A 114 5.42 6.86 -35.84
N CYS A 115 5.77 8.06 -36.28
CA CYS A 115 5.80 8.44 -37.68
C CYS A 115 7.22 8.79 -38.12
N LYS A 116 7.50 8.61 -39.41
CA LYS A 116 8.66 9.13 -40.11
C LYS A 116 8.17 10.02 -41.26
N GLY A 117 8.33 11.33 -41.13
CA GLY A 117 7.62 12.27 -42.00
C GLY A 117 6.10 12.09 -41.89
N ASP A 118 5.42 11.86 -43.01
CA ASP A 118 3.97 11.59 -43.07
C ASP A 118 3.62 10.09 -42.99
N GLU A 119 4.62 9.21 -42.96
CA GLU A 119 4.42 7.77 -42.89
C GLU A 119 4.27 7.32 -41.43
N VAL A 120 3.15 6.67 -41.09
CA VAL A 120 2.95 6.03 -39.78
C VAL A 120 3.66 4.67 -39.78
N LEU A 121 4.74 4.54 -39.01
CA LEU A 121 5.50 3.29 -38.92
C LEU A 121 4.78 2.26 -38.05
N VAL A 122 4.24 2.71 -36.91
CA VAL A 122 3.47 1.88 -35.98
C VAL A 122 2.50 2.75 -35.20
N GLU A 123 1.36 2.15 -34.88
CA GLU A 123 0.31 2.77 -34.09
C GLU A 123 -0.21 1.79 -33.06
N VAL A 124 -0.44 2.30 -31.85
CA VAL A 124 -1.15 1.59 -30.80
C VAL A 124 -2.32 2.44 -30.33
N THR A 125 -3.44 1.78 -30.07
CA THR A 125 -4.64 2.40 -29.52
C THR A 125 -4.94 1.82 -28.15
N ASP A 126 -5.45 2.67 -27.27
CA ASP A 126 -5.92 2.30 -25.94
C ASP A 126 -7.23 3.06 -25.65
N THR A 127 -7.82 2.81 -24.49
CA THR A 127 -9.07 3.43 -24.09
C THR A 127 -8.98 3.93 -22.65
N VAL A 128 -9.39 5.19 -22.46
CA VAL A 128 -9.48 5.84 -21.16
C VAL A 128 -10.91 6.30 -20.93
N GLU A 129 -11.48 5.98 -19.77
CA GLU A 129 -12.79 6.50 -19.37
C GLU A 129 -12.63 7.86 -18.68
N ALA A 130 -13.24 8.92 -19.21
CA ALA A 130 -13.39 10.16 -18.48
C ALA A 130 -14.68 10.11 -17.67
N LEU A 131 -14.56 10.11 -16.34
CA LEU A 131 -15.68 10.05 -15.42
C LEU A 131 -16.36 11.42 -15.28
N ALA A 132 -17.62 11.41 -14.84
CA ALA A 132 -18.31 12.64 -14.47
C ALA A 132 -17.55 13.38 -13.35
N ARG A 133 -17.76 14.70 -13.26
CA ARG A 133 -17.10 15.55 -12.25
C ARG A 133 -17.26 15.01 -10.83
N ASN A 134 -18.46 14.56 -10.51
CA ASN A 134 -18.83 14.06 -9.20
C ASN A 134 -18.74 12.51 -9.11
N GLU A 135 -17.95 11.87 -9.96
CA GLU A 135 -17.83 10.41 -10.00
C GLU A 135 -16.46 9.94 -9.55
N TRP A 136 -16.46 9.05 -8.56
CA TRP A 136 -15.26 8.39 -8.06
C TRP A 136 -15.02 7.06 -8.81
N GLY A 137 -13.75 6.74 -9.08
CA GLY A 137 -13.35 5.61 -9.92
C GLY A 137 -13.30 4.23 -9.24
N GLY A 138 -13.50 4.16 -7.92
CA GLY A 138 -13.46 2.93 -7.13
C GLY A 138 -12.10 2.61 -6.50
N SER A 139 -12.07 1.68 -5.55
CA SER A 139 -10.87 1.31 -4.80
C SER A 139 -9.82 0.57 -5.62
N SER A 140 -10.23 -0.11 -6.70
CA SER A 140 -9.33 -0.82 -7.61
C SER A 140 -8.54 0.09 -8.55
N TYR A 141 -8.80 1.40 -8.52
CA TYR A 141 -8.18 2.36 -9.42
C TYR A 141 -7.31 3.37 -8.66
N MET A 142 -7.95 4.26 -7.89
CA MET A 142 -7.29 5.30 -7.09
C MET A 142 -8.11 5.57 -5.83
N PRO A 143 -8.00 4.71 -4.80
CA PRO A 143 -8.76 4.87 -3.57
C PRO A 143 -8.46 6.20 -2.86
N GLU A 144 -7.27 6.77 -3.05
CA GLU A 144 -6.82 7.99 -2.39
C GLU A 144 -7.57 9.24 -2.87
N LEU A 145 -7.96 9.27 -4.16
CA LEU A 145 -8.69 10.40 -4.74
C LEU A 145 -10.10 10.57 -4.17
N LEU A 146 -10.63 9.57 -3.47
CA LEU A 146 -11.90 9.72 -2.76
C LEU A 146 -11.86 10.89 -1.77
N ALA A 147 -10.71 11.17 -1.16
CA ALA A 147 -10.54 12.30 -0.25
C ALA A 147 -10.80 13.67 -0.90
N ALA A 148 -10.75 13.78 -2.24
CA ALA A 148 -11.13 15.00 -2.94
C ALA A 148 -12.64 15.29 -2.83
N PHE A 149 -13.47 14.25 -2.67
CA PHE A 149 -14.92 14.40 -2.52
C PHE A 149 -15.35 14.78 -1.09
N VAL A 150 -14.42 14.74 -0.13
CA VAL A 150 -14.60 15.36 1.19
C VAL A 150 -14.42 16.87 1.01
N THR A 151 -15.54 17.60 1.02
CA THR A 151 -15.65 19.01 0.62
C THR A 151 -16.01 19.91 1.82
N PRO A 152 -15.04 20.22 2.73
CA PRO A 152 -15.32 20.92 3.99
C PRO A 152 -15.80 22.37 3.82
N ASN A 153 -15.45 23.00 2.69
CA ASN A 153 -15.84 24.37 2.36
C ASN A 153 -17.21 24.48 1.67
N ASP A 154 -17.94 23.37 1.52
CA ASP A 154 -19.28 23.37 0.96
C ASP A 154 -20.25 24.19 1.84
N GLY A 155 -21.15 24.96 1.20
CA GLY A 155 -22.07 25.84 1.90
C GLY A 155 -23.04 25.10 2.84
N PHE A 156 -23.43 23.87 2.49
CA PHE A 156 -24.27 23.05 3.35
C PHE A 156 -23.53 22.54 4.59
N VAL A 157 -22.23 22.26 4.48
CA VAL A 157 -21.38 21.91 5.63
C VAL A 157 -21.35 23.05 6.65
N GLN A 158 -21.25 24.30 6.20
CA GLN A 158 -21.31 25.48 7.08
C GLN A 158 -22.67 25.59 7.81
N LYS A 159 -23.79 25.25 7.14
CA LYS A 159 -25.11 25.17 7.77
C LYS A 159 -25.15 24.08 8.84
N ILE A 160 -24.64 22.88 8.52
CA ILE A 160 -24.57 21.75 9.47
C ILE A 160 -23.80 22.14 10.74
N LEU A 161 -22.65 22.79 10.62
CA LEU A 161 -21.87 23.20 11.80
C LEU A 161 -22.57 24.27 12.65
N ARG A 162 -23.34 25.16 12.01
CA ARG A 162 -24.19 26.12 12.73
C ARG A 162 -25.30 25.42 13.50
N ASP A 163 -25.95 24.43 12.90
CA ASP A 163 -26.97 23.63 13.57
C ASP A 163 -26.38 22.80 14.73
N ALA A 164 -25.20 22.20 14.54
CA ALA A 164 -24.47 21.50 15.59
C ALA A 164 -24.11 22.43 16.77
N SER A 165 -23.66 23.66 16.48
CA SER A 165 -23.42 24.69 17.49
C SER A 165 -24.66 25.01 18.31
N ARG A 166 -25.83 25.16 17.66
CA ARG A 166 -27.12 25.37 18.35
C ARG A 166 -27.47 24.19 19.26
N ILE A 167 -27.33 22.97 18.77
CA ILE A 167 -27.62 21.74 19.53
C ILE A 167 -26.72 21.63 20.77
N LEU A 168 -25.44 22.00 20.67
CA LEU A 168 -24.53 22.06 21.83
C LEU A 168 -25.04 23.03 22.90
N VAL A 169 -25.45 24.23 22.50
CA VAL A 169 -25.97 25.25 23.43
C VAL A 169 -27.27 24.79 24.10
N GLU A 170 -28.19 24.20 23.32
CA GLU A 170 -29.45 23.65 23.83
C GLU A 170 -29.23 22.50 24.83
N GLY A 171 -28.18 21.70 24.63
CA GLY A 171 -27.73 20.67 25.56
C GLY A 171 -26.89 21.18 26.74
N GLY A 172 -26.77 22.50 26.92
CA GLY A 172 -26.03 23.12 28.02
C GLY A 172 -24.50 22.97 27.90
N ARG A 173 -23.97 22.85 26.68
CA ARG A 173 -22.54 22.80 26.36
C ARG A 173 -22.08 24.09 25.67
N ASN A 174 -20.76 24.24 25.53
CA ASN A 174 -20.18 25.34 24.75
C ASN A 174 -20.52 25.14 23.25
N GLY A 175 -21.02 26.18 22.59
CA GLY A 175 -21.38 26.16 21.17
C GLY A 175 -20.21 26.33 20.18
N ALA A 176 -18.98 26.58 20.65
CA ALA A 176 -17.82 26.79 19.78
C ALA A 176 -17.42 25.53 18.99
N ILE A 177 -17.25 25.61 17.68
CA ILE A 177 -16.73 24.51 16.85
C ILE A 177 -15.20 24.68 16.74
N ASN A 178 -14.47 24.07 17.66
CA ASN A 178 -13.04 24.34 17.91
C ASN A 178 -12.13 23.10 17.79
N GLY A 179 -12.62 22.00 17.22
CA GLY A 179 -11.84 20.79 16.99
C GLY A 179 -11.12 20.28 18.24
N TYR A 180 -9.78 20.20 18.15
CA TYR A 180 -8.91 19.74 19.25
C TYR A 180 -8.39 20.84 20.17
N GLN A 181 -8.79 22.12 20.01
CA GLN A 181 -8.21 23.25 20.74
C GLN A 181 -8.38 23.14 22.27
N ASP A 182 -9.50 22.57 22.73
CA ASP A 182 -9.76 22.38 24.16
C ASP A 182 -8.98 21.22 24.78
N ARG A 183 -8.21 20.47 23.98
CA ARG A 183 -7.36 19.34 24.41
C ARG A 183 -8.14 18.34 25.28
N SER A 184 -9.33 17.98 24.83
CA SER A 184 -10.26 17.11 25.56
C SER A 184 -10.93 16.13 24.60
N THR A 185 -10.73 14.83 24.84
CA THR A 185 -11.40 13.75 24.11
C THR A 185 -12.91 13.80 24.30
N GLN A 186 -13.37 14.17 25.51
CA GLN A 186 -14.78 14.44 25.78
C GLN A 186 -15.32 15.56 24.88
N ARG A 187 -14.57 16.65 24.71
CA ARG A 187 -15.00 17.76 23.86
C ARG A 187 -15.10 17.33 22.39
N SER A 188 -14.09 16.62 21.89
CA SER A 188 -14.11 16.10 20.52
C SER A 188 -15.30 15.16 20.30
N TRP A 189 -15.61 14.31 21.28
CA TRP A 189 -16.79 13.45 21.24
C TRP A 189 -18.10 14.25 21.21
N GLU A 190 -18.23 15.30 22.03
CA GLU A 190 -19.41 16.17 22.04
C GLU A 190 -19.64 16.86 20.69
N LEU A 191 -18.56 17.34 20.04
CA LEU A 191 -18.62 17.89 18.69
C LEU A 191 -19.13 16.85 17.68
N MET A 192 -18.62 15.60 17.76
CA MET A 192 -19.07 14.52 16.89
C MET A 192 -20.55 14.18 17.09
N SER A 193 -21.00 14.11 18.34
CA SER A 193 -22.41 13.86 18.68
C SER A 193 -23.33 14.99 18.20
N ALA A 194 -22.90 16.25 18.29
CA ALA A 194 -23.67 17.39 17.81
C ALA A 194 -23.79 17.42 16.28
N ILE A 195 -22.71 17.08 15.56
CA ILE A 195 -22.72 16.96 14.10
C ILE A 195 -23.64 15.80 13.67
N TRP A 196 -23.57 14.66 14.37
CA TRP A 196 -24.52 13.55 14.20
C TRP A 196 -25.97 14.00 14.32
N ALA A 197 -26.29 14.74 15.39
CA ALA A 197 -27.63 15.23 15.64
C ALA A 197 -28.08 16.24 14.57
N ALA A 198 -27.20 17.14 14.15
CA ALA A 198 -27.47 18.15 13.12
C ALA A 198 -27.78 17.53 11.76
N ILE A 199 -27.01 16.51 11.34
CA ILE A 199 -27.24 15.80 10.08
C ILE A 199 -28.49 14.93 10.15
N SER A 200 -28.70 14.22 11.27
CA SER A 200 -29.90 13.39 11.47
C SER A 200 -31.20 14.21 11.43
N ALA A 201 -31.13 15.49 11.81
CA ALA A 201 -32.25 16.42 11.76
C ALA A 201 -32.57 16.94 10.35
N GLN A 202 -31.78 16.64 9.32
CA GLN A 202 -32.06 17.16 7.96
C GLN A 202 -33.16 16.38 7.23
N GLY A 203 -33.64 15.24 7.77
CA GLY A 203 -34.72 14.47 7.13
C GLY A 203 -34.32 13.83 5.80
N LEU A 204 -33.09 13.32 5.71
CA LEU A 204 -32.55 12.71 4.50
C LEU A 204 -33.19 11.35 4.21
N THR A 205 -33.29 11.00 2.93
CA THR A 205 -33.82 9.71 2.45
C THR A 205 -32.71 8.87 1.82
N TYR A 206 -32.63 7.60 2.21
CA TYR A 206 -31.63 6.68 1.66
C TYR A 206 -31.89 6.32 0.20
N ALA A 207 -30.85 6.38 -0.62
CA ALA A 207 -30.83 5.87 -1.99
C ALA A 207 -29.89 4.66 -2.09
N LEU A 208 -30.31 3.61 -2.78
CA LEU A 208 -29.48 2.42 -2.99
C LEU A 208 -28.30 2.74 -3.93
N PRO A 209 -27.05 2.40 -3.55
CA PRO A 209 -25.92 2.51 -4.46
C PRO A 209 -25.95 1.40 -5.53
N PRO A 210 -25.18 1.53 -6.62
CA PRO A 210 -24.92 0.43 -7.54
C PRO A 210 -24.22 -0.74 -6.82
N ALA A 211 -24.40 -1.96 -7.33
CA ALA A 211 -23.66 -3.13 -6.83
C ALA A 211 -22.15 -2.97 -7.09
N SER A 212 -21.35 -3.41 -6.12
CA SER A 212 -19.87 -3.37 -6.17
C SER A 212 -19.28 -1.97 -6.40
N PHE A 213 -19.93 -0.93 -5.88
CA PHE A 213 -19.48 0.47 -6.03
C PHE A 213 -18.13 0.71 -5.35
N GLU A 214 -17.82 -0.04 -4.30
CA GLU A 214 -16.59 0.08 -3.55
C GLU A 214 -15.35 -0.26 -4.39
N THR A 215 -15.49 -1.20 -5.34
CA THR A 215 -14.41 -1.59 -6.27
C THR A 215 -14.44 -0.79 -7.58
N THR A 216 -15.63 -0.54 -8.14
CA THR A 216 -15.79 0.03 -9.50
C THR A 216 -16.10 1.53 -9.52
N GLY A 217 -16.45 2.10 -8.37
CA GLY A 217 -16.80 3.51 -8.20
C GLY A 217 -18.28 3.80 -8.40
N GLN A 218 -18.69 5.03 -8.06
CA GLN A 218 -20.04 5.54 -8.30
C GLN A 218 -20.05 7.07 -8.39
N LYS A 219 -21.16 7.63 -8.89
CA LYS A 219 -21.46 9.06 -8.71
C LYS A 219 -21.72 9.35 -7.24
N ILE A 220 -21.19 10.47 -6.78
CA ILE A 220 -21.27 10.97 -5.41
C ILE A 220 -22.08 12.25 -5.44
N ARG A 221 -23.07 12.37 -4.55
CA ARG A 221 -23.74 13.64 -4.30
C ARG A 221 -22.91 14.42 -3.29
N LEU A 222 -22.49 15.63 -3.66
CA LEU A 222 -21.79 16.52 -2.74
C LEU A 222 -22.78 17.08 -1.69
N PRO A 223 -22.33 17.65 -0.57
CA PRO A 223 -23.23 18.08 0.50
C PRO A 223 -24.35 19.02 0.02
N SER A 224 -24.04 19.99 -0.83
CA SER A 224 -25.07 20.81 -1.47
C SER A 224 -26.07 20.00 -2.34
N ASP A 225 -25.62 19.05 -3.16
CA ASP A 225 -26.52 18.19 -3.93
C ASP A 225 -27.46 17.37 -3.02
N ILE A 226 -26.96 16.90 -1.88
CA ILE A 226 -27.75 16.19 -0.86
C ILE A 226 -28.83 17.12 -0.29
N ARG A 227 -28.50 18.38 -0.02
CA ARG A 227 -29.48 19.38 0.43
C ARG A 227 -30.58 19.62 -0.60
N HIS A 228 -30.20 19.77 -1.86
CA HIS A 228 -31.16 20.09 -2.93
C HIS A 228 -32.06 18.93 -3.31
N THR A 229 -31.57 17.69 -3.14
CA THR A 229 -32.33 16.48 -3.51
C THR A 229 -32.98 15.76 -2.35
N GLY A 230 -32.45 15.93 -1.13
CA GLY A 230 -32.84 15.15 0.06
C GLY A 230 -32.43 13.67 0.00
N LEU A 231 -31.67 13.25 -1.02
CA LEU A 231 -31.30 11.85 -1.27
C LEU A 231 -29.81 11.63 -1.01
N SER A 232 -29.47 10.49 -0.40
CA SER A 232 -28.08 10.13 -0.13
C SER A 232 -27.86 8.61 -0.07
N THR A 233 -26.75 8.14 -0.61
CA THR A 233 -26.23 6.77 -0.43
C THR A 233 -25.38 6.64 0.85
N CYS A 234 -24.91 5.43 1.16
CA CYS A 234 -23.96 5.20 2.26
C CYS A 234 -22.67 6.01 2.08
N LEU A 235 -22.13 6.04 0.86
CA LEU A 235 -20.95 6.83 0.54
C LEU A 235 -21.21 8.35 0.63
N ASP A 236 -22.34 8.84 0.11
CA ASP A 236 -22.70 10.26 0.17
C ASP A 236 -22.74 10.74 1.63
N THR A 237 -23.41 9.98 2.51
CA THR A 237 -23.49 10.32 3.94
C THR A 237 -22.12 10.26 4.61
N ALA A 238 -21.30 9.23 4.33
CA ALA A 238 -19.97 9.10 4.90
C ALA A 238 -19.05 10.28 4.55
N LEU A 239 -19.08 10.73 3.29
CA LEU A 239 -18.28 11.86 2.83
C LEU A 239 -18.79 13.20 3.39
N MET A 240 -20.10 13.37 3.53
CA MET A 240 -20.68 14.57 4.14
C MET A 240 -20.33 14.68 5.64
N PHE A 241 -20.37 13.56 6.38
CA PHE A 241 -19.89 13.51 7.77
C PHE A 241 -18.40 13.82 7.86
N ALA A 242 -17.58 13.21 7.00
CA ALA A 242 -16.16 13.49 6.94
C ALA A 242 -15.88 14.98 6.65
N ALA A 243 -16.64 15.59 5.75
CA ALA A 243 -16.50 17.01 5.41
C ALA A 243 -16.85 17.92 6.59
N ALA A 244 -17.92 17.60 7.34
CA ALA A 244 -18.30 18.32 8.55
C ALA A 244 -17.24 18.18 9.66
N PHE A 245 -16.68 16.99 9.87
CA PHE A 245 -15.61 16.79 10.85
C PHE A 245 -14.33 17.52 10.47
N GLU A 246 -13.91 17.43 9.20
CA GLU A 246 -12.73 18.16 8.70
C GLU A 246 -12.90 19.66 8.93
N GLN A 247 -14.06 20.22 8.55
CA GLN A 247 -14.36 21.63 8.74
C GLN A 247 -14.46 22.01 10.23
N ALA A 248 -14.87 21.09 11.09
CA ALA A 248 -14.88 21.28 12.54
C ALA A 248 -13.48 21.21 13.19
N GLY A 249 -12.43 20.92 12.42
CA GLY A 249 -11.07 20.76 12.93
C GLY A 249 -10.79 19.40 13.57
N LEU A 250 -11.58 18.38 13.24
CA LEU A 250 -11.35 16.98 13.60
C LEU A 250 -10.72 16.23 12.42
N HIS A 251 -10.03 15.13 12.68
CA HIS A 251 -9.44 14.27 11.64
C HIS A 251 -10.42 13.15 11.26
N PRO A 252 -11.04 13.18 10.07
CA PRO A 252 -12.00 12.17 9.66
C PRO A 252 -11.37 10.95 9.01
N VAL A 253 -12.08 9.84 9.14
CA VAL A 253 -11.79 8.55 8.51
C VAL A 253 -13.03 8.09 7.77
N VAL A 254 -12.87 7.52 6.57
CA VAL A 254 -13.94 6.84 5.82
C VAL A 254 -13.58 5.36 5.74
N VAL A 255 -14.51 4.47 6.10
CA VAL A 255 -14.30 3.02 6.11
C VAL A 255 -15.17 2.35 5.06
N PHE A 256 -14.60 1.40 4.34
CA PHE A 256 -15.27 0.59 3.33
C PHE A 256 -15.32 -0.88 3.73
N THR A 257 -16.50 -1.45 3.61
CA THR A 257 -16.76 -2.88 3.62
C THR A 257 -17.43 -3.29 2.30
N GLU A 258 -17.61 -4.59 2.07
CA GLU A 258 -18.27 -5.10 0.87
C GLU A 258 -19.69 -4.51 0.75
N GLY A 259 -19.91 -3.73 -0.31
CA GLY A 259 -21.19 -3.09 -0.60
C GLY A 259 -21.60 -1.97 0.35
N HIS A 260 -20.69 -1.47 1.21
CA HIS A 260 -21.05 -0.44 2.19
C HIS A 260 -19.90 0.49 2.58
N ALA A 261 -20.25 1.68 3.07
CA ALA A 261 -19.31 2.69 3.52
C ALA A 261 -19.89 3.49 4.69
N PHE A 262 -19.04 3.83 5.66
CA PHE A 262 -19.40 4.65 6.80
C PHE A 262 -18.20 5.50 7.24
N ALA A 263 -18.37 6.34 8.26
CA ALA A 263 -17.38 7.33 8.66
C ALA A 263 -16.99 7.21 10.14
N GLY A 264 -15.92 7.92 10.47
CA GLY A 264 -15.49 8.16 11.84
C GLY A 264 -14.58 9.38 11.93
N ALA A 265 -14.15 9.68 13.14
CA ALA A 265 -13.11 10.68 13.37
C ALA A 265 -12.31 10.34 14.63
N TRP A 266 -11.08 10.82 14.67
CA TRP A 266 -10.22 10.69 15.83
C TRP A 266 -10.66 11.63 16.95
N LEU A 267 -10.61 11.17 18.20
CA LEU A 267 -10.95 11.96 19.39
C LEU A 267 -9.83 12.91 19.84
N GLN A 268 -8.66 12.78 19.21
CA GLN A 268 -7.47 13.60 19.43
C GLN A 268 -6.72 13.71 18.09
N PRO A 269 -5.71 14.57 17.94
CA PRO A 269 -5.06 14.82 16.64
C PRO A 269 -4.11 13.68 16.26
N ALA A 270 -4.68 12.51 16.00
CA ALA A 270 -4.05 11.28 15.55
C ALA A 270 -4.44 10.99 14.08
N TRP A 271 -3.79 10.00 13.47
CA TRP A 271 -4.03 9.58 12.09
C TRP A 271 -3.45 8.19 11.85
N PHE A 272 -3.88 7.51 10.79
CA PHE A 272 -3.28 6.24 10.40
C PHE A 272 -1.84 6.40 9.84
N PRO A 273 -0.96 5.40 9.96
CA PRO A 273 0.42 5.47 9.44
C PRO A 273 0.51 5.67 7.92
N THR A 274 -0.50 5.18 7.19
CA THR A 274 -0.64 5.30 5.75
C THR A 274 -1.97 5.96 5.42
N LEU A 275 -2.08 6.55 4.23
CA LEU A 275 -3.30 7.21 3.78
C LEU A 275 -4.47 6.22 3.68
N THR A 276 -4.23 5.04 3.10
CA THR A 276 -5.16 3.91 3.10
C THR A 276 -4.65 2.80 4.01
N VAL A 277 -5.56 2.13 4.69
CA VAL A 277 -5.28 0.97 5.55
C VAL A 277 -6.22 -0.16 5.15
N ASP A 278 -5.66 -1.28 4.73
CA ASP A 278 -6.36 -2.49 4.28
C ASP A 278 -6.49 -3.56 5.39
N ASP A 279 -5.76 -3.42 6.49
CA ASP A 279 -5.84 -4.32 7.65
C ASP A 279 -6.88 -3.82 8.68
N PRO A 280 -8.03 -4.50 8.84
CA PRO A 280 -9.08 -4.11 9.80
C PRO A 280 -8.58 -4.13 11.25
N LEU A 281 -7.52 -4.89 11.56
CA LEU A 281 -6.94 -4.92 12.91
C LEU A 281 -6.37 -3.56 13.32
N VAL A 282 -5.86 -2.77 12.37
CA VAL A 282 -5.35 -1.41 12.66
C VAL A 282 -6.50 -0.51 13.11
N VAL A 283 -7.62 -0.57 12.39
CA VAL A 283 -8.83 0.22 12.66
C VAL A 283 -9.45 -0.23 13.99
N ARG A 284 -9.59 -1.55 14.21
CA ARG A 284 -10.09 -2.11 15.46
C ARG A 284 -9.25 -1.69 16.66
N LYS A 285 -7.92 -1.73 16.57
CA LYS A 285 -7.04 -1.30 17.67
C LYS A 285 -7.25 0.17 18.04
N ALA A 286 -7.32 1.07 17.05
CA ALA A 286 -7.57 2.49 17.30
C ALA A 286 -8.95 2.71 17.95
N LYS A 287 -9.96 1.94 17.53
CA LYS A 287 -11.30 1.95 18.12
C LYS A 287 -11.34 1.35 19.53
N ASP A 288 -10.62 0.26 19.79
CA ASP A 288 -10.58 -0.43 21.08
C ASP A 288 -9.80 0.38 22.12
N LEU A 289 -8.79 1.12 21.68
CA LEU A 289 -8.10 2.14 22.47
C LEU A 289 -8.94 3.41 22.65
N ARG A 290 -10.11 3.50 22.01
CA ARG A 290 -11.03 4.66 22.05
C ARG A 290 -10.36 5.96 21.59
N GLU A 291 -9.44 5.84 20.64
CA GLU A 291 -8.83 6.98 19.95
C GLU A 291 -9.62 7.36 18.69
N LEU A 292 -10.26 6.37 18.07
CA LEU A 292 -11.06 6.50 16.87
C LEU A 292 -12.51 6.12 17.15
N VAL A 293 -13.45 6.99 16.80
CA VAL A 293 -14.89 6.70 16.87
C VAL A 293 -15.42 6.49 15.46
N LEU A 294 -15.94 5.29 15.19
CA LEU A 294 -16.63 4.92 13.96
C LEU A 294 -18.14 4.86 14.22
N PHE A 295 -18.95 5.19 13.23
CA PHE A 295 -20.40 5.14 13.34
C PHE A 295 -21.09 4.93 11.99
N GLU A 296 -22.23 4.23 12.02
CA GLU A 296 -23.02 3.90 10.83
C GLU A 296 -23.78 5.13 10.34
N THR A 297 -23.32 5.71 9.22
CA THR A 297 -23.79 7.01 8.73
C THR A 297 -25.19 6.94 8.13
N THR A 298 -25.60 5.79 7.58
CA THR A 298 -26.92 5.64 6.96
C THR A 298 -28.06 5.69 7.96
N MET A 299 -27.78 5.45 9.25
CA MET A 299 -28.80 5.56 10.29
C MET A 299 -29.36 6.99 10.44
N ALA A 300 -28.64 8.00 9.96
CA ALA A 300 -29.13 9.39 9.87
C ALA A 300 -30.27 9.57 8.83
N THR A 301 -30.49 8.58 7.96
CA THR A 301 -31.49 8.62 6.87
C THR A 301 -32.77 7.83 7.18
N GLN A 302 -32.93 7.29 8.41
CA GLN A 302 -34.06 6.42 8.79
C GLN A 302 -35.36 7.17 9.14
N GLY A 303 -35.39 8.50 9.00
CA GLY A 303 -36.60 9.31 9.22
C GLY A 303 -37.02 9.49 10.70
N HIS A 304 -36.36 8.82 11.64
CA HIS A 304 -36.54 9.04 13.08
C HIS A 304 -35.19 9.28 13.78
N ALA A 305 -35.20 10.16 14.78
CA ALA A 305 -34.00 10.54 15.52
C ALA A 305 -33.40 9.35 16.29
N LEU A 306 -32.16 8.98 15.98
CA LEU A 306 -31.43 7.91 16.66
C LEU A 306 -30.25 8.46 17.48
N PRO A 307 -29.99 7.91 18.67
CA PRO A 307 -28.81 8.26 19.47
C PRO A 307 -27.51 7.96 18.73
N PHE A 308 -26.50 8.81 18.93
CA PHE A 308 -25.18 8.67 18.31
C PHE A 308 -24.50 7.34 18.69
N THR A 309 -24.62 6.96 19.96
CA THR A 309 -24.13 5.69 20.52
C THR A 309 -24.68 4.47 19.80
N LYS A 310 -25.92 4.53 19.30
CA LYS A 310 -26.51 3.43 18.52
C LYS A 310 -25.81 3.26 17.17
N ALA A 311 -25.50 4.37 16.49
CA ALA A 311 -24.74 4.36 15.24
C ALA A 311 -23.31 3.87 15.44
N ILE A 312 -22.66 4.24 16.56
CA ILE A 312 -21.33 3.72 16.94
C ILE A 312 -21.37 2.19 17.11
N ASN A 313 -22.36 1.67 17.83
CA ASN A 313 -22.49 0.24 18.07
C ASN A 313 -22.80 -0.58 16.81
N GLU A 314 -23.44 0.03 15.80
CA GLU A 314 -23.66 -0.61 14.50
C GLU A 314 -22.35 -0.67 13.69
N ALA A 315 -21.61 0.44 13.56
CA ALA A 315 -20.32 0.41 12.87
C ALA A 315 -19.32 -0.55 13.52
N ASN A 316 -19.28 -0.61 14.86
CA ASN A 316 -18.42 -1.54 15.59
C ASN A 316 -18.73 -3.02 15.27
N ARG A 317 -20.00 -3.37 14.98
CA ARG A 317 -20.37 -4.73 14.56
C ARG A 317 -19.88 -5.03 13.16
N GLN A 318 -19.93 -4.07 12.25
CA GLN A 318 -19.49 -4.25 10.86
C GLN A 318 -17.98 -4.40 10.70
N ILE A 319 -17.18 -3.98 11.70
CA ILE A 319 -15.72 -4.19 11.74
C ILE A 319 -15.29 -5.25 12.75
N ALA A 320 -16.22 -6.05 13.27
CA ALA A 320 -15.87 -7.16 14.16
C ALA A 320 -15.06 -8.22 13.41
N GLU A 321 -14.29 -9.05 14.14
CA GLU A 321 -13.36 -10.04 13.58
C GLU A 321 -14.03 -11.01 12.58
N GLU A 322 -15.29 -11.35 12.83
CA GLU A 322 -16.09 -12.20 11.95
C GLU A 322 -16.39 -11.57 10.57
N HIS A 323 -16.22 -10.25 10.41
CA HIS A 323 -16.43 -9.50 9.16
C HIS A 323 -15.10 -9.12 8.47
N ASP A 324 -13.95 -9.66 8.89
CA ASP A 324 -12.64 -9.32 8.31
C ASP A 324 -12.58 -9.54 6.80
N ALA A 325 -13.25 -10.57 6.29
CA ALA A 325 -13.30 -10.87 4.86
C ALA A 325 -14.08 -9.81 4.05
N ALA A 326 -15.00 -9.09 4.68
CA ALA A 326 -15.79 -8.04 4.05
C ALA A 326 -15.12 -6.67 4.16
N PHE A 327 -14.07 -6.50 4.98
CA PHE A 327 -13.34 -5.23 5.07
C PHE A 327 -12.51 -4.99 3.81
N ILE A 328 -12.55 -3.76 3.29
CA ILE A 328 -11.81 -3.41 2.07
C ILE A 328 -10.66 -2.46 2.40
N TYR A 329 -10.98 -1.27 2.92
CA TYR A 329 -9.99 -0.32 3.39
C TYR A 329 -10.61 0.78 4.25
N ALA A 330 -9.76 1.46 5.02
CA ALA A 330 -10.05 2.75 5.63
C ALA A 330 -9.18 3.84 5.00
N LEU A 331 -9.76 5.01 4.77
CA LEU A 331 -9.13 6.21 4.23
C LEU A 331 -9.00 7.27 5.33
N ASP A 332 -7.77 7.70 5.61
CA ASP A 332 -7.49 8.82 6.51
C ASP A 332 -7.43 10.13 5.71
N VAL A 333 -8.40 11.02 5.96
CA VAL A 333 -8.53 12.27 5.21
C VAL A 333 -7.39 13.24 5.55
N HIS A 334 -6.92 13.25 6.80
CA HIS A 334 -5.81 14.10 7.22
C HIS A 334 -4.50 13.72 6.51
N GLN A 335 -4.23 12.41 6.36
CA GLN A 335 -3.11 11.93 5.55
C GLN A 335 -3.25 12.30 4.06
N ALA A 336 -4.46 12.26 3.51
CA ALA A 336 -4.71 12.70 2.14
C ALA A 336 -4.36 14.19 1.94
N ARG A 337 -4.72 15.06 2.89
CA ARG A 337 -4.32 16.48 2.86
C ARG A 337 -2.81 16.66 2.96
N LYS A 338 -2.12 15.92 3.83
CA LYS A 338 -0.64 15.94 3.94
C LYS A 338 0.06 15.55 2.64
N ARG A 339 -0.56 14.70 1.82
CA ARG A 339 -0.05 14.30 0.50
C ARG A 339 -0.50 15.22 -0.65
N GLY A 340 -1.14 16.35 -0.33
CA GLY A 340 -1.54 17.35 -1.32
C GLY A 340 -2.88 17.10 -1.99
N ILE A 341 -3.68 16.11 -1.56
CA ILE A 341 -5.00 15.85 -2.15
C ILE A 341 -5.97 16.94 -1.69
N GLN A 342 -6.36 17.82 -2.60
CA GLN A 342 -7.25 18.95 -2.34
C GLN A 342 -8.73 18.55 -2.50
N PRO A 343 -9.65 19.11 -1.68
CA PRO A 343 -11.08 19.03 -1.91
C PRO A 343 -11.47 19.53 -3.30
N LEU A 344 -12.49 18.93 -3.92
CA LEU A 344 -13.02 19.39 -5.20
C LEU A 344 -13.40 20.87 -5.13
N SER A 345 -12.87 21.66 -6.06
CA SER A 345 -13.16 23.10 -6.12
C SER A 345 -14.59 23.33 -6.57
N SER A 346 -15.47 23.82 -5.69
CA SER A 346 -16.85 24.18 -6.06
C SER A 346 -16.89 25.57 -6.70
N LEU A 347 -17.59 25.71 -7.83
CA LEU A 347 -18.08 27.02 -8.25
C LEU A 347 -19.29 27.35 -7.38
N ALA A 348 -19.37 28.57 -6.84
CA ALA A 348 -20.45 28.98 -5.93
C ALA A 348 -21.83 28.65 -6.53
N GLU A 349 -22.68 28.00 -5.74
CA GLU A 349 -23.98 27.53 -6.23
C GLU A 349 -24.99 28.65 -6.48
N THR A 350 -25.64 28.56 -7.64
CA THR A 350 -26.85 29.30 -8.04
C THR A 350 -28.08 28.38 -8.05
N GLY A 351 -28.28 27.58 -7.00
CA GLY A 351 -29.45 26.70 -6.84
C GLY A 351 -30.28 27.08 -5.62
N ASP A 352 -31.49 27.59 -5.84
CA ASP A 352 -32.37 28.19 -4.81
C ASP A 352 -33.35 27.16 -4.18
N GLY A 353 -32.99 25.87 -4.18
CA GLY A 353 -33.88 24.78 -3.78
C GLY A 353 -33.40 24.04 -2.53
N ASP A 354 -34.26 23.96 -1.50
CA ASP A 354 -34.04 23.11 -0.31
C ASP A 354 -35.12 22.03 -0.28
N ALA A 355 -34.78 20.79 -0.64
CA ALA A 355 -35.71 19.66 -0.58
C ALA A 355 -35.69 18.95 0.79
N THR A 356 -34.75 19.31 1.66
CA THR A 356 -34.70 18.78 3.02
C THR A 356 -35.84 19.36 3.86
N THR A 357 -36.55 18.50 4.58
CA THR A 357 -37.55 18.92 5.56
C THR A 357 -37.00 18.62 6.94
N PRO A 358 -36.57 19.65 7.71
CA PRO A 358 -35.97 19.43 9.01
C PRO A 358 -36.89 18.65 9.96
N THR A 359 -36.33 17.64 10.60
CA THR A 359 -36.97 16.84 11.65
C THR A 359 -36.42 17.23 13.02
N ALA A 360 -36.99 16.67 14.09
CA ALA A 360 -36.44 16.87 15.43
C ALA A 360 -35.05 16.22 15.54
N ALA A 361 -34.05 17.00 15.97
CA ALA A 361 -32.73 16.47 16.26
C ALA A 361 -32.80 15.46 17.43
N PRO A 362 -32.01 14.37 17.40
CA PRO A 362 -31.82 13.56 18.60
C PRO A 362 -31.21 14.41 19.72
N PRO A 363 -31.53 14.13 20.99
CA PRO A 363 -30.83 14.74 22.09
C PRO A 363 -29.34 14.41 22.02
N LEU A 364 -28.48 15.27 22.58
CA LEU A 364 -27.06 14.95 22.72
C LEU A 364 -26.90 13.72 23.61
N ASP A 365 -26.15 12.74 23.09
CA ASP A 365 -25.78 11.59 23.88
C ASP A 365 -24.79 12.01 24.98
N ILE A 366 -24.72 11.24 26.06
CA ILE A 366 -23.76 11.48 27.13
C ILE A 366 -22.42 10.85 26.70
N PRO A 367 -21.29 11.60 26.78
CA PRO A 367 -19.98 11.03 26.51
C PRO A 367 -19.70 9.82 27.43
N PRO A 368 -19.03 8.77 26.95
CA PRO A 368 -18.62 7.65 27.80
C PRO A 368 -17.74 8.10 28.97
N ASP A 369 -17.94 7.53 30.16
CA ASP A 369 -17.16 7.88 31.37
C ASP A 369 -15.68 7.46 31.29
N ASP A 370 -15.36 6.50 30.42
CA ASP A 370 -14.04 5.89 30.23
C ASP A 370 -13.41 6.28 28.90
N LEU A 371 -13.56 7.54 28.47
CA LEU A 371 -12.76 8.11 27.39
C LEU A 371 -11.29 8.23 27.83
N PRO A 372 -10.32 7.95 26.93
CA PRO A 372 -8.91 8.08 27.27
C PRO A 372 -8.56 9.55 27.55
N PRO A 373 -7.51 9.82 28.35
CA PRO A 373 -6.99 11.16 28.49
C PRO A 373 -6.56 11.68 27.11
N PHE A 374 -6.61 13.01 26.93
CA PHE A 374 -6.11 13.62 25.71
C PHE A 374 -4.59 13.51 25.68
N GLU A 375 -4.09 12.61 24.83
CA GLU A 375 -2.68 12.41 24.56
C GLU A 375 -2.39 13.08 23.22
N GLN A 376 -1.68 14.20 23.27
CA GLN A 376 -1.17 14.78 22.04
C GLN A 376 -0.01 13.88 21.57
N PRO A 377 -0.08 13.26 20.38
CA PRO A 377 1.13 12.73 19.79
C PRO A 377 2.09 13.93 19.70
N ASP A 378 3.21 13.72 20.34
CA ASP A 378 4.33 14.60 20.61
C ASP A 378 5.03 15.11 19.32
N ASP A 379 4.34 14.95 18.18
CA ASP A 379 4.81 15.06 16.81
C ASP A 379 4.27 16.31 16.09
N LEU A 380 3.42 17.13 16.74
CA LEU A 380 2.89 18.35 16.11
C LEU A 380 3.79 19.57 16.26
N ASP A 381 4.79 19.54 17.15
CA ASP A 381 5.85 20.54 17.09
C ASP A 381 7.18 20.01 17.65
N LEU A 382 7.94 19.28 16.82
CA LEU A 382 9.33 18.93 17.14
C LEU A 382 10.16 20.18 17.47
N SER A 383 9.74 21.38 17.02
CA SER A 383 10.47 22.62 17.26
C SER A 383 10.38 23.14 18.70
N GLU A 384 9.47 22.60 19.54
CA GLU A 384 9.41 22.87 20.99
C GLU A 384 10.27 21.92 21.83
N LYS A 385 10.68 20.80 21.25
CA LYS A 385 11.43 19.76 21.94
C LYS A 385 12.92 20.06 21.96
N THR A 386 13.58 19.64 23.04
CA THR A 386 15.04 19.69 23.11
C THR A 386 15.64 18.87 21.95
N PRO A 387 16.86 19.20 21.50
CA PRO A 387 17.58 18.42 20.50
C PRO A 387 17.59 16.90 20.80
N GLU A 388 17.78 16.54 22.07
CA GLU A 388 17.82 15.17 22.55
C GLU A 388 16.46 14.47 22.44
N GLU A 389 15.37 15.14 22.79
CA GLU A 389 14.00 14.61 22.70
C GLU A 389 13.54 14.44 21.25
N ARG A 390 13.94 15.35 20.34
CA ARG A 390 13.70 15.21 18.90
C ARG A 390 14.41 13.99 18.34
N LEU A 391 15.69 13.84 18.66
CA LEU A 391 16.47 12.67 18.25
C LEU A 391 15.87 11.38 18.81
N ALA A 392 15.42 11.37 20.07
CA ALA A 392 14.74 10.22 20.66
C ALA A 392 13.41 9.91 19.95
N THR A 393 12.63 10.93 19.58
CA THR A 393 11.37 10.79 18.84
C THR A 393 11.61 10.22 17.45
N TRP A 394 12.57 10.75 16.69
CA TRP A 394 12.95 10.21 15.39
C TRP A 394 13.49 8.78 15.48
N LYS A 395 14.31 8.48 16.50
CA LYS A 395 14.77 7.12 16.79
C LYS A 395 13.58 6.18 17.05
N ARG A 396 12.60 6.60 17.87
CA ARG A 396 11.41 5.78 18.15
C ARG A 396 10.56 5.53 16.90
N SER A 397 10.39 6.54 16.04
CA SER A 397 9.59 6.43 14.81
C SER A 397 10.24 5.57 13.71
N LEU A 398 11.57 5.39 13.77
CA LEU A 398 12.32 4.55 12.83
C LEU A 398 12.38 3.07 13.26
N LEU A 399 12.21 2.76 14.55
CA LEU A 399 12.34 1.40 15.08
C LEU A 399 10.97 0.71 15.23
N ASP A 400 10.52 -0.03 14.21
CA ASP A 400 9.29 -0.84 14.29
C ASP A 400 9.58 -2.22 14.88
N LEU A 401 9.36 -2.39 16.19
CA LEU A 401 9.45 -3.69 16.88
C LEU A 401 8.12 -4.46 16.95
N SER A 402 7.11 -4.04 16.19
CA SER A 402 5.81 -4.70 16.20
C SER A 402 5.81 -5.99 15.37
N ARG A 403 4.78 -6.82 15.57
CA ARG A 403 4.51 -8.03 14.75
C ARG A 403 4.16 -7.72 13.27
N ARG A 404 4.09 -6.45 12.89
CA ARG A 404 3.94 -6.02 11.48
C ARG A 404 5.29 -6.06 10.74
N ASN A 405 6.41 -5.94 11.47
CA ASN A 405 7.72 -6.00 10.90
C ASN A 405 8.07 -7.45 10.49
N ARG A 406 8.35 -7.66 9.21
CA ARG A 406 8.74 -8.96 8.65
C ARG A 406 10.04 -9.50 9.23
N LEU A 407 10.92 -8.64 9.74
CA LEU A 407 12.11 -9.05 10.50
C LEU A 407 11.75 -9.62 11.88
N LEU A 408 10.51 -9.48 12.37
CA LEU A 408 10.08 -10.07 13.63
C LEU A 408 8.96 -11.10 13.46
N ASN A 409 8.24 -11.08 12.33
CA ASN A 409 7.11 -11.96 12.09
C ASN A 409 6.94 -12.29 10.60
N VAL A 410 7.59 -13.36 10.16
CA VAL A 410 7.52 -13.89 8.80
C VAL A 410 6.29 -14.76 8.65
N LYS A 411 5.42 -14.38 7.71
CA LYS A 411 4.30 -15.18 7.23
C LYS A 411 4.59 -15.67 5.80
N PRO A 412 4.32 -16.94 5.47
CA PRO A 412 4.39 -17.42 4.10
C PRO A 412 3.53 -16.55 3.16
N SER A 413 4.08 -16.13 2.03
CA SER A 413 3.40 -15.27 1.06
C SER A 413 4.10 -15.33 -0.30
N SER A 414 3.57 -14.67 -1.33
CA SER A 414 4.22 -14.55 -2.64
C SER A 414 5.61 -13.88 -2.59
N THR A 415 5.92 -13.16 -1.51
CA THR A 415 7.19 -12.46 -1.29
C THR A 415 8.04 -13.06 -0.16
N ALA A 416 7.68 -14.27 0.31
CA ALA A 416 8.40 -15.07 1.29
C ALA A 416 8.20 -16.55 0.97
N LEU A 417 9.10 -17.09 0.15
CA LEU A 417 9.08 -18.43 -0.41
C LEU A 417 9.81 -19.41 0.53
N PRO A 418 9.12 -20.42 1.09
CA PRO A 418 9.76 -21.43 1.92
C PRO A 418 10.68 -22.32 1.06
N ILE A 419 11.89 -22.55 1.54
CA ILE A 419 12.91 -23.36 0.89
C ILE A 419 13.13 -24.62 1.73
N PHE A 420 13.05 -25.77 1.09
CA PHE A 420 13.42 -27.04 1.70
C PHE A 420 14.92 -27.28 1.48
N CYS A 421 15.71 -27.01 2.52
CA CYS A 421 17.16 -27.20 2.51
C CYS A 421 17.60 -27.99 3.77
N PRO A 422 17.99 -29.26 3.63
CA PRO A 422 18.40 -30.08 4.77
C PRO A 422 19.80 -29.75 5.34
N ASP A 423 20.57 -28.92 4.63
CA ASP A 423 21.89 -28.43 5.04
C ASP A 423 22.04 -26.93 4.71
N PRO A 424 21.51 -26.04 5.57
CA PRO A 424 21.57 -24.60 5.35
C PRO A 424 22.98 -24.01 5.45
N GLY A 425 23.90 -24.66 6.16
CA GLY A 425 25.32 -24.27 6.19
C GLY A 425 25.95 -24.45 4.81
N ARG A 426 25.76 -25.62 4.19
CA ARG A 426 26.24 -25.87 2.83
C ARG A 426 25.64 -24.92 1.79
N LEU A 427 24.39 -24.50 1.98
CA LEU A 427 23.75 -23.50 1.13
C LEU A 427 24.43 -22.13 1.25
N GLU A 428 24.82 -21.72 2.46
CA GLU A 428 25.59 -20.49 2.71
C GLU A 428 26.95 -20.56 2.01
N ASP A 429 27.71 -21.65 2.19
CA ASP A 429 29.01 -21.88 1.54
C ASP A 429 28.93 -21.77 0.02
N LEU A 430 27.91 -22.39 -0.58
CA LEU A 430 27.72 -22.36 -2.03
C LEU A 430 27.49 -20.92 -2.51
N LEU A 431 26.69 -20.14 -1.79
CA LEU A 431 26.43 -18.75 -2.13
C LEU A 431 27.66 -17.87 -1.89
N ALA A 432 28.37 -18.05 -0.77
CA ALA A 432 29.63 -17.38 -0.46
C ALA A 432 30.70 -17.65 -1.53
N GLY A 433 30.76 -18.88 -2.05
CA GLY A 433 31.60 -19.27 -3.18
C GLY A 433 31.13 -18.78 -4.55
N GLY A 434 30.06 -17.99 -4.63
CA GLY A 434 29.54 -17.41 -5.88
C GLY A 434 28.75 -18.37 -6.77
N ALA A 435 28.23 -19.47 -6.22
CA ALA A 435 27.43 -20.41 -6.98
C ALA A 435 26.12 -19.78 -7.49
N ARG A 436 25.71 -20.23 -8.68
CA ARG A 436 24.45 -19.87 -9.31
C ARG A 436 23.44 -20.98 -9.06
N LEU A 437 22.42 -20.73 -8.25
CA LEU A 437 21.45 -21.73 -7.79
C LEU A 437 20.12 -21.61 -8.56
N ARG A 438 19.56 -22.73 -9.00
CA ARG A 438 18.25 -22.77 -9.66
C ARG A 438 17.15 -23.13 -8.66
N LEU A 439 16.03 -22.40 -8.68
CA LEU A 439 14.85 -22.75 -7.89
C LEU A 439 14.05 -23.83 -8.61
N THR A 440 13.82 -24.96 -7.94
CA THR A 440 13.03 -26.09 -8.46
C THR A 440 11.84 -26.38 -7.55
N PRO A 441 10.69 -26.81 -8.10
CA PRO A 441 9.57 -27.27 -7.28
C PRO A 441 9.88 -28.65 -6.69
N PRO A 442 9.08 -29.14 -5.72
CA PRO A 442 9.19 -30.50 -5.22
C PRO A 442 8.99 -31.53 -6.33
N PRO A 443 9.64 -32.71 -6.26
CA PRO A 443 9.46 -33.77 -7.26
C PRO A 443 8.03 -34.32 -7.28
N GLU A 444 7.44 -34.49 -8.47
CA GLU A 444 6.17 -35.21 -8.66
C GLU A 444 6.44 -36.72 -8.49
N LYS A 445 5.75 -37.41 -7.57
CA LYS A 445 5.89 -38.87 -7.45
C LYS A 445 5.40 -39.58 -8.73
N GLY A 446 6.22 -40.53 -9.22
CA GLY A 446 5.83 -41.56 -10.20
C GLY A 446 4.89 -42.64 -9.61
N PRO A 447 4.45 -43.62 -10.43
CA PRO A 447 3.05 -44.03 -10.54
C PRO A 447 2.58 -45.02 -9.46
N LYS A 448 1.56 -44.59 -8.70
CA LYS A 448 0.43 -45.33 -8.09
C LYS A 448 0.00 -44.62 -6.79
N GLY A 449 -1.10 -43.87 -6.86
CA GLY A 449 -1.75 -43.27 -5.69
C GLY A 449 -2.74 -42.19 -6.12
N SER A 450 -3.93 -42.17 -5.50
CA SER A 450 -5.16 -41.49 -5.89
C SER A 450 -5.07 -39.99 -6.23
N ASP A 451 -5.95 -39.56 -7.14
CA ASP A 451 -6.23 -38.16 -7.52
C ASP A 451 -6.69 -37.23 -6.36
N SER A 452 -6.73 -37.71 -5.12
CA SER A 452 -7.06 -36.91 -3.93
C SER A 452 -5.87 -36.15 -3.33
N ASP A 453 -4.63 -36.52 -3.68
CA ASP A 453 -3.43 -36.05 -2.95
C ASP A 453 -2.57 -35.06 -3.77
N ARG A 454 -3.14 -34.43 -4.81
CA ARG A 454 -2.44 -33.43 -5.65
C ARG A 454 -2.34 -32.04 -5.00
N ALA A 455 -3.06 -31.79 -3.91
CA ALA A 455 -3.20 -30.45 -3.33
C ALA A 455 -2.31 -30.17 -2.09
N GLN A 456 -1.62 -31.17 -1.53
CA GLN A 456 -0.77 -30.97 -0.34
C GLN A 456 0.46 -31.87 -0.35
N PHE A 457 1.40 -31.62 -1.27
CA PHE A 457 2.76 -32.12 -1.10
C PHE A 457 3.63 -31.03 -0.47
N THR A 458 3.55 -30.89 0.86
CA THR A 458 4.55 -30.17 1.64
C THR A 458 5.65 -31.18 1.98
N LEU A 459 6.85 -31.01 1.43
CA LEU A 459 8.01 -31.77 1.92
C LEU A 459 8.16 -31.44 3.40
N ARG A 460 7.88 -32.41 4.28
CA ARG A 460 8.08 -32.29 5.73
C ARG A 460 9.50 -32.74 6.05
N THR A 461 10.15 -32.01 6.94
CA THR A 461 11.41 -32.39 7.58
C THR A 461 11.21 -33.76 8.25
N GLY A 462 11.80 -34.84 7.71
CA GLY A 462 11.75 -36.18 8.34
C GLY A 462 11.60 -37.39 7.42
N ASP A 463 11.35 -37.23 6.11
CA ASP A 463 11.41 -38.35 5.15
C ASP A 463 12.84 -38.48 4.59
N ASP A 464 13.50 -39.61 4.86
CA ASP A 464 14.89 -39.87 4.45
C ASP A 464 15.07 -39.74 2.93
N TRP A 465 14.04 -40.10 2.15
CA TRP A 465 14.06 -39.95 0.70
C TRP A 465 14.07 -38.49 0.27
N ALA A 466 13.21 -37.66 0.88
CA ALA A 466 13.12 -36.22 0.62
C ALA A 466 14.41 -35.50 0.99
N ARG A 467 15.01 -35.88 2.13
CA ARG A 467 16.29 -35.35 2.60
C ARG A 467 17.41 -35.66 1.60
N ASN A 468 17.57 -36.92 1.20
CA ASN A 468 18.62 -37.31 0.24
C ASN A 468 18.43 -36.63 -1.12
N HIS A 469 17.19 -36.58 -1.63
CA HIS A 469 16.90 -35.89 -2.89
C HIS A 469 17.26 -34.40 -2.87
N ALA A 470 16.99 -33.72 -1.75
CA ALA A 470 17.31 -32.31 -1.59
C ALA A 470 18.83 -32.07 -1.43
N LEU A 471 19.56 -32.99 -0.79
CA LEU A 471 21.03 -32.96 -0.75
C LEU A 471 21.62 -33.14 -2.16
N ASP A 472 21.14 -34.14 -2.92
CA ASP A 472 21.56 -34.35 -4.31
C ASP A 472 21.24 -33.14 -5.20
N ALA A 473 20.09 -32.48 -4.97
CA ALA A 473 19.72 -31.25 -5.67
C ALA A 473 20.68 -30.11 -5.36
N LEU A 474 21.06 -29.95 -4.09
CA LEU A 474 22.01 -28.93 -3.66
C LEU A 474 23.38 -29.12 -4.31
N GLU A 475 23.85 -30.37 -4.45
CA GLU A 475 25.08 -30.70 -5.19
C GLU A 475 25.01 -30.31 -6.67
N ARG A 476 23.82 -30.44 -7.29
CA ARG A 476 23.54 -29.97 -8.67
C ARG A 476 23.28 -28.46 -8.77
N LYS A 477 23.50 -27.70 -7.69
CA LYS A 477 23.22 -26.26 -7.61
C LYS A 477 21.73 -25.95 -7.84
N GLU A 478 20.85 -26.79 -7.33
CA GLU A 478 19.40 -26.64 -7.32
C GLU A 478 18.91 -26.52 -5.88
N VAL A 479 17.91 -25.68 -5.65
CA VAL A 479 17.31 -25.46 -4.33
C VAL A 479 15.81 -25.65 -4.46
N ILE A 480 15.26 -26.52 -3.62
CA ILE A 480 13.85 -26.90 -3.68
C ILE A 480 13.01 -25.85 -2.96
N ALA A 481 12.17 -25.15 -3.70
CA ALA A 481 11.15 -24.28 -3.13
C ALA A 481 9.92 -25.14 -2.75
N ASN A 482 9.52 -25.13 -1.48
CA ASN A 482 8.46 -25.98 -0.95
C ASN A 482 7.06 -25.42 -1.30
N THR A 483 6.78 -25.28 -2.59
CA THR A 483 5.52 -24.78 -3.15
C THR A 483 5.23 -25.42 -4.50
N ASP A 484 3.99 -25.37 -4.98
CA ASP A 484 3.63 -25.96 -6.27
C ASP A 484 4.28 -25.21 -7.46
N PRO A 485 4.45 -25.85 -8.62
CA PRO A 485 5.15 -25.25 -9.76
C PRO A 485 4.57 -23.92 -10.25
N LYS A 486 3.25 -23.73 -10.20
CA LYS A 486 2.60 -22.49 -10.68
C LYS A 486 2.85 -21.36 -9.69
N THR A 487 2.72 -21.64 -8.40
CA THR A 487 3.02 -20.68 -7.34
C THR A 487 4.51 -20.31 -7.32
N LEU A 488 5.41 -21.27 -7.54
CA LEU A 488 6.85 -21.00 -7.65
C LEU A 488 7.17 -20.05 -8.81
N GLU A 489 6.58 -20.28 -9.98
CA GLU A 489 6.81 -19.43 -11.14
C GLU A 489 6.31 -17.99 -10.90
N LYS A 490 5.09 -17.85 -10.37
CA LYS A 490 4.53 -16.55 -10.02
C LYS A 490 5.35 -15.85 -8.94
N ALA A 491 5.62 -16.51 -7.81
CA ALA A 491 6.37 -15.96 -6.69
C ALA A 491 7.82 -15.60 -7.07
N GLY A 492 8.48 -16.41 -7.91
CA GLY A 492 9.81 -16.12 -8.42
C GLY A 492 9.85 -14.86 -9.30
N ILE A 493 8.82 -14.66 -10.14
CA ILE A 493 8.68 -13.44 -10.95
C ILE A 493 8.36 -12.23 -10.08
N ASP A 494 7.44 -12.38 -9.12
CA ASP A 494 7.04 -11.30 -8.20
C ASP A 494 8.22 -10.86 -7.32
N LEU A 495 9.00 -11.80 -6.78
CA LEU A 495 10.24 -11.53 -6.03
C LEU A 495 11.28 -10.83 -6.90
N TYR A 496 11.47 -11.27 -8.16
CA TYR A 496 12.40 -10.62 -9.09
C TYR A 496 11.99 -9.18 -9.40
N ARG A 497 10.71 -8.94 -9.74
CA ARG A 497 10.18 -7.60 -10.02
C ARG A 497 10.29 -6.70 -8.80
N LYS A 498 9.91 -7.21 -7.62
CA LYS A 498 9.97 -6.44 -6.38
C LYS A 498 11.40 -6.10 -5.99
N ALA A 499 12.33 -7.06 -6.00
CA ALA A 499 13.72 -6.80 -5.66
C ALA A 499 14.36 -5.76 -6.61
N ARG A 500 14.00 -5.80 -7.89
CA ARG A 500 14.44 -4.82 -8.87
C ARG A 500 13.84 -3.44 -8.63
N ALA A 501 12.54 -3.35 -8.38
CA ALA A 501 11.87 -2.09 -8.04
C ALA A 501 12.45 -1.48 -6.75
N ASP A 502 12.65 -2.29 -5.70
CA ASP A 502 13.20 -1.84 -4.43
C ASP A 502 14.64 -1.27 -4.58
N ILE A 503 15.46 -1.83 -5.49
CA ILE A 503 16.78 -1.29 -5.85
C ILE A 503 16.66 -0.01 -6.69
N GLU A 504 15.77 0.02 -7.69
CA GLU A 504 15.59 1.17 -8.58
C GLU A 504 15.00 2.40 -7.85
N GLU A 505 14.09 2.18 -6.89
CA GLU A 505 13.45 3.23 -6.09
C GLU A 505 14.25 3.61 -4.83
N GLY A 506 14.78 2.60 -4.12
CA GLY A 506 15.38 2.77 -2.78
C GLY A 506 16.89 2.67 -2.75
N GLY A 507 17.56 2.27 -3.85
CA GLY A 507 19.01 2.14 -3.93
C GLY A 507 19.61 1.03 -3.05
N SER A 508 18.79 0.15 -2.45
CA SER A 508 19.23 -0.86 -1.48
C SER A 508 18.67 -2.24 -1.82
N ASN A 509 19.47 -3.28 -1.65
CA ASN A 509 18.99 -4.66 -1.81
C ASN A 509 18.05 -5.05 -0.67
N THR A 510 16.85 -5.51 -1.02
CA THR A 510 15.85 -5.99 -0.06
C THR A 510 15.66 -7.50 -0.12
N LEU A 511 16.32 -8.21 -1.04
CA LEU A 511 16.14 -9.66 -1.22
C LEU A 511 17.21 -10.45 -0.47
N PHE A 512 16.76 -11.34 0.42
CA PHE A 512 17.64 -12.17 1.24
C PHE A 512 17.15 -13.62 1.31
N ILE A 513 18.09 -14.55 1.49
CA ILE A 513 17.80 -15.86 2.05
C ILE A 513 17.96 -15.75 3.58
N ALA A 514 16.89 -16.03 4.30
CA ALA A 514 16.90 -16.19 5.73
C ALA A 514 17.28 -17.64 6.09
N LEU A 515 18.38 -17.81 6.84
CA LEU A 515 18.83 -19.10 7.37
C LEU A 515 18.46 -19.20 8.86
N GLY A 516 17.47 -20.04 9.16
CA GLY A 516 16.97 -20.30 10.49
C GLY A 516 16.04 -19.21 11.02
N MET A 517 15.13 -19.62 11.89
CA MET A 517 14.12 -18.75 12.50
C MET A 517 14.13 -18.89 14.02
N LEU A 518 13.91 -17.78 14.72
CA LEU A 518 13.51 -17.81 16.12
C LEU A 518 11.99 -17.77 16.20
N ARG A 519 11.38 -18.80 16.78
CA ARG A 519 9.94 -18.91 17.01
C ARG A 519 9.61 -18.62 18.46
N TRP A 520 8.52 -17.88 18.70
CA TRP A 520 7.98 -17.72 20.04
C TRP A 520 6.49 -17.40 20.07
N THR A 521 5.83 -17.77 21.16
CA THR A 521 4.45 -17.40 21.43
C THR A 521 4.42 -16.25 22.45
N PRO A 522 3.90 -15.05 22.10
CA PRO A 522 3.84 -13.93 23.04
C PRO A 522 2.95 -14.23 24.26
N SER A 523 3.37 -13.78 25.44
CA SER A 523 2.62 -13.93 26.69
C SER A 523 1.27 -13.19 26.58
N GLY A 524 0.16 -13.88 26.85
CA GLY A 524 -1.20 -13.32 26.79
C GLY A 524 -1.96 -13.52 25.48
N SER A 525 -1.39 -14.20 24.48
CA SER A 525 -2.12 -14.60 23.27
C SER A 525 -2.96 -15.85 23.52
N SER A 526 -4.28 -15.70 23.54
CA SER A 526 -5.27 -16.80 23.56
C SER A 526 -5.43 -17.51 22.21
N SER A 527 -4.67 -17.11 21.18
CA SER A 527 -4.86 -17.52 19.78
C SER A 527 -3.69 -18.27 19.13
N GLY A 528 -2.77 -18.86 19.91
CA GLY A 528 -1.81 -19.86 19.42
C GLY A 528 -0.96 -19.50 18.19
N THR A 529 -0.82 -18.20 17.88
CA THR A 529 -0.16 -17.76 16.65
C THR A 529 1.30 -17.42 16.95
N ASP A 530 2.19 -18.37 16.69
CA ASP A 530 3.64 -18.21 16.86
C ASP A 530 4.19 -17.08 15.96
N SER A 531 5.02 -16.22 16.55
CA SER A 531 5.84 -15.27 15.79
C SER A 531 7.11 -15.99 15.33
N ARG A 532 7.61 -15.63 14.14
CA ARG A 532 8.80 -16.22 13.53
C ARG A 532 9.71 -15.12 12.99
N ALA A 533 10.90 -14.97 13.54
CA ALA A 533 11.87 -13.97 13.09
C ALA A 533 13.06 -14.65 12.40
N PRO A 534 13.50 -14.19 11.22
CA PRO A 534 14.70 -14.72 10.58
C PRO A 534 15.93 -14.37 11.41
N MET A 535 16.92 -15.26 11.46
CA MET A 535 18.14 -15.03 12.24
C MET A 535 19.27 -14.50 11.37
N ILE A 536 19.72 -15.30 10.40
CA ILE A 536 20.83 -14.96 9.51
C ILE A 536 20.25 -14.59 8.14
N LEU A 537 20.68 -13.48 7.55
CA LEU A 537 20.16 -12.95 6.30
C LEU A 537 21.31 -12.83 5.31
N VAL A 538 21.30 -13.72 4.31
CA VAL A 538 22.28 -13.76 3.21
C VAL A 538 21.72 -12.94 2.05
N PRO A 539 22.39 -11.84 1.65
CA PRO A 539 21.90 -10.99 0.58
C PRO A 539 22.07 -11.69 -0.78
N VAL A 540 20.99 -11.71 -1.57
CA VAL A 540 20.93 -12.42 -2.84
C VAL A 540 20.22 -11.58 -3.89
N ARG A 541 20.45 -11.90 -5.16
CA ARG A 541 19.73 -11.32 -6.29
C ARG A 541 19.24 -12.42 -7.22
N LEU A 542 18.14 -12.13 -7.92
CA LEU A 542 17.59 -13.01 -8.94
C LEU A 542 18.03 -12.49 -10.31
N GLU A 543 18.75 -13.32 -11.06
CA GLU A 543 19.14 -13.02 -12.43
C GLU A 543 18.26 -13.77 -13.43
N ARG A 544 18.01 -13.13 -14.57
CA ARG A 544 17.17 -13.69 -15.63
C ARG A 544 17.76 -13.36 -16.99
N ALA A 545 18.04 -14.38 -17.80
CA ALA A 545 18.65 -14.21 -19.13
C ALA A 545 17.66 -13.67 -20.18
N SER A 546 16.37 -13.98 -20.03
CA SER A 546 15.29 -13.54 -20.91
C SER A 546 13.92 -13.60 -20.22
N ALA A 547 12.91 -12.93 -20.79
CA ALA A 547 11.53 -12.93 -20.30
C ALA A 547 10.84 -14.32 -20.32
N ARG A 548 11.49 -15.36 -20.88
CA ARG A 548 11.05 -16.76 -20.86
C ARG A 548 11.93 -17.68 -19.98
N SER A 549 13.10 -17.21 -19.56
CA SER A 549 14.00 -17.99 -18.70
C SER A 549 13.53 -18.01 -17.25
N LYS A 550 13.89 -19.06 -16.49
CA LYS A 550 13.61 -19.12 -15.04
C LYS A 550 14.62 -18.27 -14.27
N PRO A 551 14.21 -17.57 -13.19
CA PRO A 551 15.15 -16.84 -12.34
C PRO A 551 16.21 -17.75 -11.73
N VAL A 552 17.46 -17.28 -11.71
CA VAL A 552 18.60 -17.94 -11.07
C VAL A 552 19.02 -17.11 -9.88
N LEU A 553 19.16 -17.75 -8.73
CA LEU A 553 19.56 -17.13 -7.49
C LEU A 553 21.09 -17.05 -7.41
N VAL A 554 21.61 -15.86 -7.18
CA VAL A 554 23.04 -15.61 -7.02
C VAL A 554 23.27 -14.71 -5.81
N ARG A 555 24.46 -14.79 -5.21
CA ARG A 555 24.86 -13.91 -4.13
C ARG A 555 24.90 -12.44 -4.60
N HIS A 556 24.46 -11.54 -3.72
CA HIS A 556 24.65 -10.10 -3.88
C HIS A 556 25.99 -9.69 -3.23
N ASP A 557 26.56 -8.56 -3.61
CA ASP A 557 27.90 -8.13 -3.17
C ASP A 557 27.94 -7.69 -1.69
N ASP A 558 26.79 -7.55 -1.05
CA ASP A 558 26.68 -7.19 0.37
C ASP A 558 27.10 -8.35 1.29
N ASP A 559 27.52 -8.02 2.51
CA ASP A 559 27.86 -9.00 3.52
C ASP A 559 26.63 -9.71 4.11
N THR A 560 26.82 -10.97 4.52
CA THR A 560 25.81 -11.70 5.31
C THR A 560 25.67 -11.05 6.69
N VAL A 561 24.45 -10.77 7.12
CA VAL A 561 24.16 -10.07 8.38
C VAL A 561 23.23 -10.86 9.29
N PHE A 562 23.31 -10.63 10.59
CA PHE A 562 22.27 -11.09 11.52
C PHE A 562 21.13 -10.09 11.55
N ASN A 563 19.93 -10.56 11.83
CA ASN A 563 18.76 -9.72 11.99
C ASN A 563 18.89 -8.81 13.23
N LEU A 564 19.33 -7.57 13.01
CA LEU A 564 19.58 -6.61 14.08
C LEU A 564 18.28 -6.15 14.78
N THR A 565 17.15 -6.14 14.07
CA THR A 565 15.83 -5.85 14.66
C THR A 565 15.47 -6.91 15.70
N LEU A 566 15.77 -8.19 15.40
CA LEU A 566 15.58 -9.28 16.35
C LEU A 566 16.47 -9.11 17.59
N LEU A 567 17.75 -8.74 17.43
CA LEU A 567 18.62 -8.46 18.58
C LEU A 567 18.08 -7.34 19.46
N GLN A 568 17.59 -6.27 18.85
CA GLN A 568 17.02 -5.14 19.58
C GLN A 568 15.75 -5.53 20.33
N MET A 569 14.86 -6.31 19.70
CA MET A 569 13.65 -6.84 20.35
C MET A 569 14.01 -7.73 21.55
N LEU A 570 14.97 -8.66 21.37
CA LEU A 570 15.43 -9.55 22.45
C LEU A 570 16.02 -8.78 23.62
N LYS A 571 16.79 -7.73 23.34
CA LYS A 571 17.38 -6.85 24.37
C LYS A 571 16.31 -6.05 25.10
N GLN A 572 15.37 -5.46 24.38
CA GLN A 572 14.36 -4.56 24.94
C GLN A 572 13.29 -5.32 25.72
N ASP A 573 12.72 -6.38 25.12
CA ASP A 573 11.53 -7.03 25.64
C ASP A 573 11.87 -8.19 26.59
N PHE A 574 13.04 -8.82 26.41
CA PHE A 574 13.46 -9.99 27.17
C PHE A 574 14.77 -9.80 27.95
N GLY A 575 15.44 -8.63 27.83
CA GLY A 575 16.71 -8.37 28.49
C GLY A 575 17.88 -9.22 27.99
N ILE A 576 17.75 -9.86 26.82
CA ILE A 576 18.78 -10.74 26.26
C ILE A 576 19.66 -9.94 25.29
N ASP A 577 20.86 -9.62 25.73
CA ASP A 577 21.85 -8.94 24.88
C ASP A 577 22.81 -9.93 24.21
N MET A 578 23.02 -9.79 22.90
CA MET A 578 23.93 -10.62 22.10
C MET A 578 24.78 -9.72 21.17
N PRO A 579 25.67 -8.88 21.74
CA PRO A 579 26.47 -7.94 20.96
C PRO A 579 27.41 -8.65 19.96
N ASP A 580 27.80 -9.89 20.25
CA ASP A 580 28.64 -10.73 19.40
C ASP A 580 28.02 -11.02 18.02
N LEU A 581 26.71 -10.85 17.86
CA LEU A 581 25.97 -11.05 16.61
C LEU A 581 25.61 -9.74 15.90
N ALA A 582 25.93 -8.58 16.48
CA ALA A 582 25.59 -7.27 15.91
C ALA A 582 26.65 -6.71 14.94
N GLY A 583 27.84 -7.31 14.92
CA GLY A 583 28.98 -6.94 14.08
C GLY A 583 29.36 -8.06 13.10
N ASP A 584 30.67 -8.32 12.95
CA ASP A 584 31.16 -9.41 12.10
C ASP A 584 30.73 -10.77 12.65
N LEU A 585 29.98 -11.51 11.84
CA LEU A 585 29.49 -12.83 12.22
C LEU A 585 30.63 -13.84 12.32
N PRO A 586 30.55 -14.85 13.21
CA PRO A 586 31.47 -15.98 13.22
C PRO A 586 31.58 -16.62 11.83
N ARG A 587 32.82 -16.85 11.38
CA ARG A 587 33.13 -17.43 10.07
C ARG A 587 33.89 -18.75 10.23
N ASP A 588 33.71 -19.64 9.26
CA ASP A 588 34.53 -20.83 9.06
C ASP A 588 35.41 -20.68 7.80
N ASP A 589 35.99 -21.77 7.31
CA ASP A 589 36.87 -21.75 6.13
C ASP A 589 36.12 -21.41 4.81
N SER A 590 34.78 -21.44 4.80
CA SER A 590 33.95 -21.32 3.61
C SER A 590 32.94 -20.16 3.63
N GLY A 591 32.73 -19.52 4.78
CA GLY A 591 31.78 -18.42 4.88
C GLY A 591 31.36 -18.12 6.32
N VAL A 592 30.08 -17.85 6.51
CA VAL A 592 29.49 -17.62 7.84
C VAL A 592 29.16 -18.96 8.48
N ASP A 593 29.63 -19.18 9.70
CA ASP A 593 29.38 -20.42 10.45
C ASP A 593 27.94 -20.43 10.99
N VAL A 594 27.02 -20.90 10.14
CA VAL A 594 25.57 -20.94 10.41
C VAL A 594 25.26 -21.75 11.68
N ALA A 595 25.89 -22.91 11.83
CA ALA A 595 25.64 -23.83 12.95
C ALA A 595 26.05 -23.20 14.28
N ARG A 596 27.24 -22.59 14.34
CA ARG A 596 27.73 -21.91 15.53
C ARG A 596 26.85 -20.73 15.91
N ILE A 597 26.36 -19.95 14.95
CA ILE A 597 25.45 -18.83 15.24
C ILE A 597 24.13 -19.35 15.82
N TRP A 598 23.54 -20.41 15.25
CA TRP A 598 22.33 -21.01 15.80
C TRP A 598 22.54 -21.54 17.21
N ASP A 599 23.68 -22.17 17.49
CA ASP A 599 24.02 -22.65 18.83
C ASP A 599 24.22 -21.50 19.84
N MET A 600 24.82 -20.39 19.40
CA MET A 600 24.89 -19.16 20.21
C MET A 600 23.48 -18.66 20.57
N VAL A 601 22.57 -18.57 19.61
CA VAL A 601 21.19 -18.13 19.86
C VAL A 601 20.47 -19.13 20.79
N ARG A 602 20.54 -20.44 20.50
CA ARG A 602 19.97 -21.52 21.33
C ARG A 602 20.43 -21.40 22.78
N HIS A 603 21.73 -21.20 23.00
CA HIS A 603 22.30 -21.07 24.34
C HIS A 603 21.74 -19.84 25.08
N ARG A 604 21.56 -18.72 24.38
CA ARG A 604 21.09 -17.46 24.96
C ARG A 604 19.59 -17.45 25.25
N VAL A 605 18.79 -18.14 24.45
CA VAL A 605 17.31 -18.19 24.61
C VAL A 605 16.82 -19.41 25.41
N ARG A 606 17.70 -20.35 25.78
CA ARG A 606 17.35 -21.63 26.42
C ARG A 606 16.44 -21.55 27.65
N ASN A 607 16.50 -20.44 28.39
CA ASN A 607 15.78 -20.24 29.65
C ASN A 607 14.48 -19.43 29.47
N VAL A 608 14.15 -19.01 28.25
CA VAL A 608 12.95 -18.23 27.95
C VAL A 608 11.85 -19.18 27.46
N PRO A 609 10.74 -19.33 28.21
CA PRO A 609 9.65 -20.22 27.81
C PRO A 609 9.06 -19.82 26.44
N GLY A 610 8.81 -20.83 25.60
CA GLY A 610 8.18 -20.65 24.30
C GLY A 610 9.14 -20.27 23.17
N PHE A 611 10.43 -20.00 23.45
CA PHE A 611 11.43 -19.73 22.42
C PHE A 611 11.99 -21.03 21.83
N GLU A 612 11.96 -21.13 20.50
CA GLU A 612 12.46 -22.28 19.75
C GLU A 612 13.27 -21.79 18.55
N VAL A 613 14.48 -22.32 18.36
CA VAL A 613 15.28 -22.09 17.15
C VAL A 613 14.95 -23.19 16.14
N THR A 614 14.37 -22.81 15.01
CA THR A 614 14.11 -23.73 13.89
C THR A 614 15.06 -23.49 12.73
N GLU A 615 15.37 -24.55 11.99
CA GLU A 615 16.32 -24.53 10.87
C GLU A 615 15.61 -24.22 9.53
N ASP A 616 14.47 -23.53 9.59
CA ASP A 616 13.68 -23.18 8.43
C ASP A 616 14.42 -22.18 7.54
N VAL A 617 14.39 -22.40 6.23
CA VAL A 617 14.99 -21.50 5.23
C VAL A 617 13.90 -20.81 4.42
N ILE A 618 14.01 -19.49 4.26
CA ILE A 618 13.03 -18.69 3.51
C ILE A 618 13.76 -17.72 2.58
N LEU A 619 13.37 -17.71 1.30
CA LEU A 619 13.77 -16.67 0.35
C LEU A 619 12.71 -15.57 0.34
N GLY A 620 13.05 -14.34 0.67
CA GLY A 620 12.05 -13.28 0.75
C GLY A 620 12.61 -11.86 0.76
N THR A 621 11.69 -10.90 0.76
CA THR A 621 12.03 -9.48 0.86
C THR A 621 11.98 -9.00 2.31
N PHE A 622 13.09 -8.43 2.77
CA PHE A 622 13.31 -7.89 4.10
C PHE A 622 13.91 -6.48 3.98
N SER A 623 13.21 -5.47 4.49
CA SER A 623 13.67 -4.08 4.43
C SER A 623 14.37 -3.69 5.73
N PHE A 624 15.64 -3.30 5.61
CA PHE A 624 16.46 -2.80 6.73
C PHE A 624 16.57 -1.28 6.77
N ALA A 625 16.04 -0.56 5.76
CA ALA A 625 16.24 0.88 5.60
C ALA A 625 15.96 1.65 6.89
N LYS A 626 14.83 1.36 7.55
CA LYS A 626 14.45 2.04 8.79
C LYS A 626 15.39 1.76 9.97
N TYR A 627 15.88 0.53 10.10
CA TYR A 627 16.82 0.17 11.17
C TYR A 627 18.23 0.72 10.91
N LEU A 628 18.73 0.69 9.67
CA LEU A 628 20.02 1.28 9.33
C LEU A 628 20.00 2.80 9.53
N MET A 629 18.92 3.47 9.12
CA MET A 629 18.70 4.89 9.43
C MET A 629 18.64 5.15 10.93
N TRP A 630 17.96 4.28 11.69
CA TRP A 630 17.93 4.36 13.14
C TRP A 630 19.32 4.23 13.76
N LYS A 631 20.13 3.26 13.29
CA LYS A 631 21.48 3.00 13.80
C LYS A 631 22.44 4.14 13.44
N ASP A 632 22.39 4.67 12.21
CA ASP A 632 23.16 5.85 11.83
C ASP A 632 22.76 7.07 12.67
N LEU A 633 21.46 7.26 12.92
CA LEU A 633 20.99 8.30 13.81
C LEU A 633 21.40 8.05 15.27
N ALA A 634 21.50 6.79 15.71
CA ALA A 634 21.94 6.42 17.06
C ALA A 634 23.44 6.63 17.26
N ASP A 635 24.25 6.15 16.33
CA ASP A 635 25.70 6.01 16.48
C ASP A 635 26.48 7.19 15.91
N ARG A 636 25.91 7.95 14.96
CA ARG A 636 26.60 9.02 14.21
C ARG A 636 25.96 10.39 14.33
N THR A 637 25.16 10.62 15.38
CA THR A 637 24.45 11.90 15.60
C THR A 637 25.38 13.11 15.43
N GLU A 638 26.53 13.12 16.11
CA GLU A 638 27.46 14.26 16.09
C GLU A 638 28.06 14.53 14.71
N ARG A 639 28.31 13.46 13.95
CA ARG A 639 28.83 13.55 12.59
C ARG A 639 27.76 14.06 11.61
N LEU A 640 26.51 13.64 11.81
CA LEU A 640 25.37 14.13 11.03
C LEU A 640 25.14 15.63 11.27
N LYS A 641 25.41 16.14 12.49
CA LYS A 641 25.37 17.59 12.82
C LYS A 641 26.45 18.42 12.12
N GLU A 642 27.44 17.83 11.46
CA GLU A 642 28.40 18.59 10.63
C GLU A 642 27.72 19.22 9.40
N ALA A 643 26.63 18.60 8.91
CA ALA A 643 25.82 19.15 7.82
C ALA A 643 24.96 20.32 8.34
N PRO A 644 25.05 21.53 7.74
CA PRO A 644 24.34 22.72 8.24
C PRO A 644 22.83 22.53 8.37
N LEU A 645 22.20 21.84 7.41
CA LEU A 645 20.77 21.54 7.43
C LEU A 645 20.38 20.61 8.59
N VAL A 646 21.17 19.57 8.84
CA VAL A 646 20.87 18.59 9.89
C VAL A 646 21.08 19.21 11.26
N ARG A 647 22.14 20.02 11.42
CA ARG A 647 22.35 20.83 12.62
C ARG A 647 21.19 21.76 12.87
N HIS A 648 20.72 22.46 11.84
CA HIS A 648 19.58 23.36 11.94
C HIS A 648 18.31 22.62 12.39
N LEU A 649 18.01 21.47 11.78
CA LEU A 649 16.87 20.62 12.14
C LEU A 649 16.95 20.04 13.56
N ILE A 650 18.16 19.80 14.10
CA ILE A 650 18.38 19.23 15.44
C ILE A 650 18.56 20.29 16.52
N ASP A 651 19.18 21.43 16.24
CA ASP A 651 19.55 22.41 17.27
C ASP A 651 18.67 23.66 17.21
N THR A 652 18.39 24.21 16.01
CA THR A 652 17.79 25.56 15.84
C THR A 652 16.62 25.60 14.84
N PRO A 653 15.61 24.72 14.92
CA PRO A 653 14.59 24.53 13.87
C PRO A 653 13.61 25.70 13.71
N ARG A 654 13.70 26.72 14.58
CA ARG A 654 12.88 27.94 14.59
C ARG A 654 13.63 29.19 14.13
N GLU A 655 14.94 29.06 13.90
CA GLU A 655 15.74 30.16 13.36
C GLU A 655 15.60 30.18 11.83
N PRO A 656 15.61 31.34 11.16
CA PRO A 656 15.45 31.42 9.71
C PRO A 656 16.70 31.04 8.91
#